data_AF-A0A534UV52-F1
#
_entry.id   AF-A0A534UV52-F1
#
_cell.length_a   1.000
_cell.length_b   1.000
_cell.length_c   1.000
_cell.angle_alpha   90.00
_cell.angle_beta   90.00
_cell.angle_gamma   90.00
#
_symmetry.space_group_name_H-M   'P 1'
#
loop_
_entity.id
_entity.type
_entity.pdbx_description
1 polymer ?
#
loop_
_entity_poly.entity_id
_entity_poly.type
_entity_poly.pdbx_seq_one_letter_code
_entity_poly.pdbx_strand_id
1 'polypeptide(L)'
;MKKSARQFEKTTAAGKQSRSAIASKHDTTCESDLFWIAAILVIAFVLRLFYLVQIQSIPLFDHLAGDGRTYDEWAQRIAAGDWLGQGVFYQAPLYPYFLGVLQIFFGHNLWLIRFVQIILGSLSCALIYLVGRKIFSRVAGIAAGLILACYAPAIFFDALIEKSILDLFLLSLLLCLLIGAMERRHWTQWLAAGATLGLLGLSRENALILAAVVPVWLAINFSDQSIQARARWAALFFGGLLLVLVPVGIRNLAVGGEFKLTTSQFGANFFIGNNPVADGTYGSVHKIIGEPQLEGNDAARLAERAFGRRLSSGEVSDYWLKKSWGYIRIEPANWFRLLGKKWLMVWNAREVEDSDDFYIYRQWSWLLMLLSWINHFGVLAPLAATGAWLTRNQWRRFWLLYAMIISFALSVAVFYVFARYRFPLVPLLALFAGAALAELSTSYRNRAWRSLLGVSFVAIISAAVVNWPLYDFSGPGAAGYNNLSNAYYKEGKVNEAINAARKALELEPDLGVAHYNLGNLYAGQGQFDLAKKYFEAAIRLYPNYAEVHSNFGQLIAERGDIETGIRYFRKAIELNPSISRAHLNLGVALAKQGRLDEAIGPFQQAAQLKPDAPEGSYYLGSVYAAQNRFADAAESFYQALRIQPDFVPAHQGLAQLLVLQGKKDEAMQHYQEALRLMKQSQAGAGGR
;
A
#
# COMPACT_ATOMS: atom_id res chain seq x y z
N MET A 1 83.25 0.52 -0.06
CA MET A 1 82.08 1.44 0.02
C MET A 1 81.22 1.52 -1.26
N LYS A 2 81.73 1.36 -2.49
CA LYS A 2 80.91 1.50 -3.73
C LYS A 2 79.84 0.40 -3.99
N LYS A 3 79.93 -0.79 -3.39
CA LYS A 3 78.91 -1.86 -3.54
C LYS A 3 77.65 -1.64 -2.67
N SER A 4 77.77 -0.98 -1.52
CA SER A 4 76.65 -0.73 -0.61
C SER A 4 75.69 0.36 -1.13
N ALA A 5 76.24 1.42 -1.75
CA ALA A 5 75.44 2.52 -2.31
C ALA A 5 74.56 2.07 -3.50
N ARG A 6 75.07 1.22 -4.40
CA ARG A 6 74.28 0.67 -5.53
C ARG A 6 73.17 -0.29 -5.09
N GLN A 7 73.29 -0.90 -3.92
CA GLN A 7 72.28 -1.81 -3.39
C GLN A 7 71.13 -1.03 -2.73
N PHE A 8 71.42 0.14 -2.16
CA PHE A 8 70.44 1.05 -1.56
C PHE A 8 69.60 1.82 -2.60
N GLU A 9 70.19 2.21 -3.74
CA GLU A 9 69.47 2.82 -4.86
C GLU A 9 68.52 1.82 -5.56
N LYS A 10 68.92 0.54 -5.69
CA LYS A 10 68.06 -0.50 -6.28
C LYS A 10 66.85 -0.84 -5.41
N THR A 11 66.99 -0.85 -4.09
CA THR A 11 65.87 -1.10 -3.16
C THR A 11 64.91 0.09 -3.06
N THR A 12 65.40 1.33 -3.16
CA THR A 12 64.53 2.53 -3.20
C THR A 12 63.80 2.70 -4.53
N ALA A 13 64.42 2.35 -5.66
CA ALA A 13 63.76 2.33 -6.98
C ALA A 13 62.68 1.23 -7.07
N ALA A 14 62.94 0.02 -6.56
CA ALA A 14 61.97 -1.07 -6.52
C ALA A 14 60.78 -0.76 -5.58
N GLY A 15 61.03 -0.07 -4.45
CA GLY A 15 59.97 0.41 -3.56
C GLY A 15 59.08 1.50 -4.16
N LYS A 16 59.64 2.40 -5.00
CA LYS A 16 58.86 3.41 -5.75
C LYS A 16 58.05 2.80 -6.88
N GLN A 17 58.59 1.85 -7.64
CA GLN A 17 57.83 1.13 -8.69
C GLN A 17 56.68 0.30 -8.09
N SER A 18 56.91 -0.40 -6.98
CA SER A 18 55.88 -1.16 -6.26
C SER A 18 54.76 -0.26 -5.73
N ARG A 19 55.09 0.90 -5.13
CA ARG A 19 54.09 1.88 -4.69
C ARG A 19 53.31 2.51 -5.85
N SER A 20 53.94 2.79 -7.00
CA SER A 20 53.25 3.30 -8.19
C SER A 20 52.34 2.25 -8.84
N ALA A 21 52.75 0.98 -8.85
CA ALA A 21 51.95 -0.13 -9.38
C ALA A 21 50.73 -0.41 -8.49
N ILE A 22 50.89 -0.36 -7.16
CA ILE A 22 49.79 -0.51 -6.19
C ILE A 22 48.83 0.69 -6.27
N ALA A 23 49.34 1.92 -6.41
CA ALA A 23 48.52 3.11 -6.63
C ALA A 23 47.73 3.02 -7.95
N SER A 24 48.37 2.66 -9.07
CA SER A 24 47.70 2.49 -10.37
C SER A 24 46.65 1.37 -10.38
N LYS A 25 46.87 0.29 -9.62
CA LYS A 25 45.91 -0.82 -9.48
C LYS A 25 44.72 -0.44 -8.59
N HIS A 26 44.94 0.43 -7.60
CA HIS A 26 43.87 1.02 -6.79
C HIS A 26 43.04 2.06 -7.56
N ASP A 27 43.67 2.90 -8.38
CA ASP A 27 42.97 3.89 -9.23
C ASP A 27 42.13 3.20 -10.32
N THR A 28 42.70 2.20 -11.01
CA THR A 28 41.97 1.45 -12.06
C THR A 28 40.80 0.64 -11.49
N THR A 29 40.89 0.15 -10.24
CA THR A 29 39.76 -0.53 -9.61
C THR A 29 38.64 0.45 -9.24
N CYS A 30 38.99 1.60 -8.66
CA CYS A 30 38.06 2.66 -8.31
C CYS A 30 37.30 3.22 -9.52
N GLU A 31 38.00 3.56 -10.60
CA GLU A 31 37.39 4.04 -11.85
C GLU A 31 36.42 3.00 -12.45
N SER A 32 36.86 1.74 -12.45
CA SER A 32 36.09 0.65 -13.02
C SER A 32 34.84 0.32 -12.21
N ASP A 33 34.81 0.68 -10.92
CA ASP A 33 33.66 0.51 -10.05
C ASP A 33 32.67 1.66 -10.18
N LEU A 34 33.15 2.90 -10.29
CA LEU A 34 32.31 4.05 -10.58
C LEU A 34 31.55 3.84 -11.90
N PHE A 35 32.22 3.27 -12.91
CA PHE A 35 31.60 2.87 -14.16
C PHE A 35 30.40 1.93 -13.96
N TRP A 36 30.55 0.83 -13.20
CA TRP A 36 29.44 -0.12 -13.00
C TRP A 36 28.32 0.45 -12.14
N ILE A 37 28.63 1.28 -11.16
CA ILE A 37 27.61 2.00 -10.38
C ILE A 37 26.77 2.86 -11.33
N ALA A 38 27.41 3.67 -12.17
CA ALA A 38 26.74 4.53 -13.13
C ALA A 38 25.96 3.71 -14.17
N ALA A 39 26.54 2.65 -14.72
CA ALA A 39 25.91 1.80 -15.72
C ALA A 39 24.64 1.12 -15.17
N ILE A 40 24.72 0.51 -13.98
CA ILE A 40 23.55 -0.14 -13.35
C ILE A 40 22.48 0.88 -13.03
N LEU A 41 22.86 2.06 -12.51
CA LEU A 41 21.92 3.14 -12.20
C LEU A 41 21.20 3.63 -13.46
N VAL A 42 21.92 3.87 -14.56
CA VAL A 42 21.35 4.31 -15.83
C VAL A 42 20.43 3.25 -16.42
N ILE A 43 20.85 1.99 -16.46
CA ILE A 43 20.02 0.89 -16.96
C ILE A 43 18.74 0.78 -16.13
N ALA A 44 18.87 0.76 -14.80
CA ALA A 44 17.73 0.67 -13.90
C ALA A 44 16.75 1.85 -14.09
N PHE A 45 17.28 3.06 -14.22
CA PHE A 45 16.50 4.28 -14.40
C PHE A 45 15.78 4.32 -15.75
N VAL A 46 16.46 3.99 -16.85
CA VAL A 46 15.88 4.00 -18.19
C VAL A 46 14.73 2.99 -18.30
N LEU A 47 14.91 1.77 -17.77
CA LEU A 47 13.85 0.76 -17.77
C LEU A 47 12.61 1.22 -16.98
N ARG A 48 12.82 1.82 -15.80
CA ARG A 48 11.73 2.33 -14.97
C ARG A 48 11.04 3.55 -15.56
N LEU A 49 11.81 4.47 -16.15
CA LEU A 49 11.26 5.64 -16.82
C LEU A 49 10.43 5.22 -18.04
N PHE A 50 10.93 4.28 -18.84
CA PHE A 50 10.19 3.73 -19.96
C PHE A 50 8.88 3.08 -19.50
N TYR A 51 8.92 2.25 -18.45
CA TYR A 51 7.73 1.67 -17.85
C TYR A 51 6.74 2.74 -17.35
N LEU A 52 7.22 3.77 -16.65
CA LEU A 52 6.40 4.87 -16.14
C LEU A 52 5.64 5.59 -17.27
N VAL A 53 6.31 5.86 -18.39
CA VAL A 53 5.67 6.46 -19.58
C VAL A 53 4.63 5.53 -20.20
N GLN A 54 4.81 4.21 -20.15
CA GLN A 54 3.82 3.28 -20.69
C GLN A 54 2.55 3.21 -19.86
N ILE A 55 2.69 3.14 -18.54
CA ILE A 55 1.53 3.00 -17.65
C ILE A 55 0.75 4.30 -17.47
N GLN A 56 1.25 5.45 -17.92
CA GLN A 56 0.52 6.72 -17.79
C GLN A 56 -0.87 6.71 -18.45
N SER A 57 -1.14 5.78 -19.37
CA SER A 57 -2.43 5.64 -20.03
C SER A 57 -3.42 4.72 -19.30
N ILE A 58 -3.00 4.02 -18.24
CA ILE A 58 -3.93 3.19 -17.46
C ILE A 58 -4.78 4.09 -16.56
N PRO A 59 -6.11 3.88 -16.48
CA PRO A 59 -6.97 4.70 -15.61
C PRO A 59 -6.57 4.71 -14.13
N LEU A 60 -5.95 3.62 -13.66
CA LEU A 60 -5.44 3.51 -12.28
C LEU A 60 -4.24 4.44 -12.00
N PHE A 61 -3.65 5.04 -13.04
CA PHE A 61 -2.55 6.00 -12.89
C PHE A 61 -3.01 7.25 -12.13
N ASP A 62 -4.14 7.82 -12.57
CA ASP A 62 -4.74 9.04 -12.02
C ASP A 62 -5.79 8.73 -10.94
N HIS A 63 -6.46 7.59 -11.05
CA HIS A 63 -7.50 7.17 -10.10
C HIS A 63 -7.00 6.05 -9.20
N LEU A 64 -6.20 6.44 -8.20
CA LEU A 64 -5.65 5.52 -7.20
C LEU A 64 -6.74 4.69 -6.50
N ALA A 65 -6.41 3.44 -6.20
CA ALA A 65 -7.24 2.50 -5.46
C ALA A 65 -6.54 2.02 -4.17
N GLY A 66 -7.32 1.46 -3.24
CA GLY A 66 -6.85 0.85 -1.99
C GLY A 66 -5.82 1.68 -1.21
N ASP A 67 -4.68 1.06 -0.91
CA ASP A 67 -3.61 1.68 -0.11
C ASP A 67 -3.04 2.95 -0.75
N GLY A 68 -2.81 2.96 -2.07
CA GLY A 68 -2.24 4.11 -2.76
C GLY A 68 -3.11 5.36 -2.63
N ARG A 69 -4.43 5.19 -2.71
CA ARG A 69 -5.39 6.27 -2.45
C ARG A 69 -5.30 6.76 -1.01
N THR A 70 -5.25 5.85 -0.04
CA THR A 70 -5.18 6.19 1.40
C THR A 70 -3.90 6.96 1.73
N TYR A 71 -2.76 6.54 1.14
CA TYR A 71 -1.49 7.23 1.32
C TYR A 71 -1.49 8.62 0.70
N ASP A 72 -2.06 8.78 -0.50
CA ASP A 72 -2.17 10.09 -1.15
C ASP A 72 -3.10 11.05 -0.39
N GLU A 73 -4.27 10.58 0.06
CA GLU A 73 -5.19 11.39 0.87
C GLU A 73 -4.57 11.81 2.22
N TRP A 74 -3.76 10.93 2.84
CA TRP A 74 -3.02 11.28 4.03
C TRP A 74 -1.89 12.27 3.74
N ALA A 75 -1.15 12.09 2.64
CA ALA A 75 -0.11 13.02 2.20
C ALA A 75 -0.66 14.43 1.95
N GLN A 76 -1.82 14.54 1.30
CA GLN A 76 -2.50 15.82 1.07
C GLN A 76 -2.88 16.53 2.38
N ARG A 77 -3.34 15.78 3.39
CA ARG A 77 -3.61 16.34 4.73
C ARG A 77 -2.35 16.88 5.39
N ILE A 78 -1.24 16.15 5.30
CA ILE A 78 0.07 16.60 5.81
C ILE A 78 0.51 17.87 5.08
N ALA A 79 0.38 17.91 3.75
CA ALA A 79 0.70 19.08 2.94
C ALA A 79 -0.19 20.30 3.27
N ALA A 80 -1.45 20.06 3.69
CA ALA A 80 -2.36 21.08 4.18
C ALA A 80 -2.09 21.53 5.63
N GLY A 81 -1.09 20.96 6.31
CA GLY A 81 -0.67 21.35 7.65
C GLY A 81 -1.08 20.40 8.78
N ASP A 82 -1.82 19.31 8.49
CA ASP A 82 -2.16 18.27 9.48
C ASP A 82 -0.98 17.30 9.69
N TRP A 83 0.13 17.83 10.23
CA TRP A 83 1.35 17.07 10.50
C TRP A 83 1.23 16.09 11.65
N LEU A 84 0.32 16.35 12.59
CA LEU A 84 0.19 15.52 13.78
C LEU A 84 -0.93 14.50 13.63
N GLY A 85 -1.93 14.69 12.76
CA GLY A 85 -3.03 13.75 12.56
C GLY A 85 -3.86 13.53 13.83
N GLN A 86 -4.59 12.41 13.86
CA GLN A 86 -5.44 12.02 14.99
C GLN A 86 -5.12 10.59 15.43
N GLY A 87 -5.33 10.31 16.72
CA GLY A 87 -5.17 8.98 17.32
C GLY A 87 -3.75 8.41 17.24
N VAL A 88 -3.59 7.17 17.72
CA VAL A 88 -2.38 6.37 17.50
C VAL A 88 -2.30 6.01 16.02
N PHE A 89 -1.11 6.00 15.43
CA PHE A 89 -0.98 5.57 14.04
C PHE A 89 -1.50 4.14 13.84
N TYR A 90 -2.49 4.01 12.96
CA TYR A 90 -3.01 2.72 12.54
C TYR A 90 -2.08 2.13 11.48
N GLN A 91 -1.78 2.87 10.41
CA GLN A 91 -0.84 2.48 9.36
C GLN A 91 0.56 3.10 9.58
N ALA A 92 1.57 2.46 9.00
CA ALA A 92 2.97 2.87 9.08
C ALA A 92 3.16 4.30 8.50
N PRO A 93 3.67 5.27 9.29
CA PRO A 93 3.58 6.68 8.92
C PRO A 93 4.64 7.14 7.92
N LEU A 94 5.77 6.45 7.75
CA LEU A 94 6.91 7.05 7.05
C LEU A 94 6.61 7.43 5.59
N TYR A 95 5.89 6.56 4.87
CA TYR A 95 5.62 6.77 3.45
C TYR A 95 4.63 7.93 3.19
N PRO A 96 3.49 8.05 3.89
CA PRO A 96 2.63 9.24 3.82
C PRO A 96 3.35 10.56 4.13
N TYR A 97 4.25 10.58 5.11
CA TYR A 97 5.05 11.79 5.41
C TYR A 97 6.05 12.09 4.30
N PHE A 98 6.69 11.06 3.74
CA PHE A 98 7.55 11.22 2.55
C PHE A 98 6.76 11.82 1.38
N LEU A 99 5.57 11.30 1.08
CA LEU A 99 4.69 11.85 0.05
C LEU A 99 4.24 13.27 0.36
N GLY A 100 3.83 13.56 1.59
CA GLY A 100 3.38 14.89 2.01
C GLY A 100 4.47 15.94 1.84
N VAL A 101 5.72 15.60 2.18
CA VAL A 101 6.88 16.47 1.94
C VAL A 101 7.08 16.73 0.44
N LEU A 102 6.98 15.69 -0.41
CA LEU A 102 7.07 15.89 -1.86
C LEU A 102 5.95 16.79 -2.38
N GLN A 103 4.72 16.61 -1.89
CA GLN A 103 3.57 17.44 -2.29
C GLN A 103 3.69 18.90 -1.85
N ILE A 104 4.36 19.18 -0.73
CA ILE A 104 4.65 20.56 -0.31
C ILE A 104 5.58 21.26 -1.30
N PHE A 105 6.61 20.56 -1.78
CA PHE A 105 7.59 21.16 -2.70
C PHE A 105 7.11 21.21 -4.16
N PHE A 106 6.33 20.24 -4.59
CA PHE A 106 5.98 20.06 -6.00
C PHE A 106 4.49 20.16 -6.33
N GLY A 107 3.65 20.38 -5.32
CA GLY A 107 2.20 20.28 -5.45
C GLY A 107 1.72 18.82 -5.57
N HIS A 108 0.40 18.65 -5.70
CA HIS A 108 -0.21 17.34 -5.95
C HIS A 108 0.03 16.92 -7.41
N ASN A 109 1.21 16.32 -7.66
CA ASN A 109 1.59 15.80 -8.98
C ASN A 109 2.05 14.34 -8.86
N LEU A 110 1.11 13.45 -9.14
CA LEU A 110 1.29 12.00 -9.09
C LEU A 110 2.37 11.47 -10.04
N TRP A 111 2.60 12.13 -11.18
CA TRP A 111 3.64 11.74 -12.14
C TRP A 111 5.04 12.04 -11.57
N LEU A 112 5.23 13.24 -11.01
CA LEU A 112 6.52 13.62 -10.43
C LEU A 112 6.87 12.81 -9.18
N ILE A 113 5.87 12.49 -8.34
CA ILE A 113 6.08 11.60 -7.20
C ILE A 113 6.64 10.25 -7.68
N ARG A 114 6.02 9.64 -8.71
CA ARG A 114 6.53 8.39 -9.30
C ARG A 114 7.92 8.57 -9.91
N PHE A 115 8.20 9.70 -10.53
CA PHE A 115 9.54 10.03 -11.05
C PHE A 115 10.60 10.01 -9.94
N VAL A 116 10.32 10.57 -8.76
CA VAL A 116 11.23 10.49 -7.61
C VAL A 116 11.40 9.05 -7.12
N GLN A 117 10.32 8.26 -7.11
CA GLN A 117 10.36 6.86 -6.68
C GLN A 117 11.24 6.00 -7.59
N ILE A 118 11.15 6.15 -8.92
CA ILE A 118 11.99 5.38 -9.84
C ILE A 118 13.48 5.70 -9.67
N ILE A 119 13.83 6.91 -9.22
CA ILE A 119 15.20 7.27 -8.85
C ILE A 119 15.64 6.47 -7.62
N LEU A 120 14.82 6.42 -6.56
CA LEU A 120 15.10 5.60 -5.37
C LEU A 120 15.23 4.11 -5.71
N GLY A 121 14.41 3.60 -6.63
CA GLY A 121 14.46 2.22 -7.09
C GLY A 121 15.77 1.92 -7.81
N SER A 122 16.20 2.86 -8.66
CA SER A 122 17.48 2.78 -9.39
C SER A 122 18.69 2.84 -8.46
N LEU A 123 18.64 3.69 -7.43
CA LEU A 123 19.67 3.75 -6.39
C LEU A 123 19.77 2.43 -5.61
N SER A 124 18.64 1.76 -5.35
CA SER A 124 18.61 0.46 -4.69
C SER A 124 19.39 -0.60 -5.49
N CYS A 125 19.27 -0.62 -6.82
CA CYS A 125 20.05 -1.51 -7.68
C CYS A 125 21.57 -1.28 -7.55
N ALA A 126 22.00 -0.02 -7.49
CA ALA A 126 23.40 0.34 -7.30
C ALA A 126 23.92 -0.06 -5.90
N LEU A 127 23.12 0.12 -4.86
CA LEU A 127 23.45 -0.33 -3.49
C LEU A 127 23.62 -1.85 -3.43
N ILE A 128 22.75 -2.62 -4.09
CA ILE A 128 22.86 -4.08 -4.14
C ILE A 128 24.10 -4.54 -4.90
N TYR A 129 24.50 -3.84 -5.97
CA TYR A 129 25.81 -4.05 -6.60
C TYR A 129 26.97 -3.86 -5.61
N LEU A 130 26.95 -2.76 -4.83
CA LEU A 130 27.98 -2.47 -3.83
C LEU A 130 28.06 -3.53 -2.73
N VAL A 131 26.91 -4.05 -2.31
CA VAL A 131 26.81 -5.14 -1.35
C VAL A 131 27.38 -6.44 -1.94
N GLY A 132 26.94 -6.82 -3.15
CA GLY A 132 27.34 -8.05 -3.80
C GLY A 132 28.84 -8.11 -4.14
N ARG A 133 29.43 -6.99 -4.58
CA ARG A 133 30.88 -6.93 -4.83
C ARG A 133 31.72 -7.13 -3.56
N LYS A 134 31.23 -6.66 -2.42
CA LYS A 134 31.95 -6.74 -1.14
C LYS A 134 31.83 -8.12 -0.52
N ILE A 135 30.62 -8.68 -0.53
CA ILE A 135 30.35 -9.96 0.11
C ILE A 135 30.83 -11.14 -0.75
N PHE A 136 30.66 -11.08 -2.07
CA PHE A 136 30.94 -12.20 -2.97
C PHE A 136 32.12 -11.88 -3.89
N SER A 137 31.86 -11.24 -5.03
CA SER A 137 32.83 -10.88 -6.05
C SER A 137 32.27 -9.77 -6.92
N ARG A 138 33.13 -9.06 -7.67
CA ARG A 138 32.69 -8.00 -8.59
C ARG A 138 31.65 -8.50 -9.61
N VAL A 139 31.86 -9.69 -10.17
CA VAL A 139 30.92 -10.31 -11.12
C VAL A 139 29.58 -10.60 -10.45
N ALA A 140 29.59 -11.15 -9.24
CA ALA A 140 28.37 -11.39 -8.48
C ALA A 140 27.63 -10.09 -8.14
N GLY A 141 28.35 -9.03 -7.81
CA GLY A 141 27.77 -7.70 -7.60
C GLY A 141 27.11 -7.14 -8.85
N ILE A 142 27.78 -7.20 -10.02
CA ILE A 142 27.21 -6.74 -11.30
C ILE A 142 25.94 -7.53 -11.61
N ALA A 143 26.00 -8.85 -11.48
CA ALA A 143 24.87 -9.73 -11.70
C ALA A 143 23.70 -9.40 -10.75
N ALA A 144 23.95 -9.23 -9.44
CA ALA A 144 22.91 -8.92 -8.46
C ALA A 144 22.22 -7.58 -8.75
N GLY A 145 22.99 -6.54 -9.07
CA GLY A 145 22.45 -5.23 -9.42
C GLY A 145 21.62 -5.25 -10.70
N LEU A 146 22.07 -5.97 -11.74
CA LEU A 146 21.33 -6.13 -13.00
C LEU A 146 20.09 -7.01 -12.85
N ILE A 147 20.16 -8.09 -12.06
CA ILE A 147 19.00 -8.93 -11.73
C ILE A 147 17.91 -8.06 -11.12
N LEU A 148 18.23 -7.21 -10.13
CA LEU A 148 17.25 -6.31 -9.51
C LEU A 148 16.80 -5.20 -10.46
N ALA A 149 17.69 -4.66 -11.30
CA ALA A 149 17.35 -3.63 -12.28
C ALA A 149 16.31 -4.11 -13.30
N CYS A 150 16.41 -5.37 -13.73
CA CYS A 150 15.52 -6.02 -14.70
C CYS A 150 14.40 -6.84 -14.04
N TYR A 151 14.24 -6.80 -12.73
CA TYR A 151 13.24 -7.62 -12.02
C TYR A 151 11.86 -7.02 -12.23
N ALA A 152 10.98 -7.71 -12.97
CA ALA A 152 9.70 -7.16 -13.39
C ALA A 152 8.85 -6.66 -12.21
N PRO A 153 8.68 -7.42 -11.10
CA PRO A 153 7.94 -6.91 -9.95
C PRO A 153 8.58 -5.68 -9.30
N ALA A 154 9.91 -5.52 -9.31
CA ALA A 154 10.53 -4.30 -8.78
C ALA A 154 10.20 -3.08 -9.64
N ILE A 155 10.26 -3.22 -10.97
CA ILE A 155 9.88 -2.14 -11.90
C ILE A 155 8.40 -1.77 -11.72
N PHE A 156 7.53 -2.76 -11.52
CA PHE A 156 6.13 -2.57 -11.19
C PHE A 156 5.94 -1.74 -9.90
N PHE A 157 6.50 -2.20 -8.78
CA PHE A 157 6.33 -1.52 -7.48
C PHE A 157 6.94 -0.11 -7.45
N ASP A 158 8.05 0.12 -8.16
CA ASP A 158 8.73 1.42 -8.17
C ASP A 158 7.89 2.54 -8.83
N ALA A 159 6.90 2.19 -9.67
CA ALA A 159 6.00 3.14 -10.32
C ALA A 159 4.62 3.27 -9.66
N LEU A 160 4.34 2.55 -8.58
CA LEU A 160 3.09 2.68 -7.81
C LEU A 160 3.22 3.69 -6.68
N ILE A 161 2.11 4.31 -6.27
CA ILE A 161 2.06 5.12 -5.04
C ILE A 161 1.94 4.17 -3.85
N GLU A 162 3.04 3.51 -3.49
CA GLU A 162 3.11 2.58 -2.38
C GLU A 162 4.44 2.66 -1.62
N LYS A 163 4.42 2.21 -0.37
CA LYS A 163 5.60 2.16 0.52
C LYS A 163 6.71 1.20 0.10
N SER A 164 6.42 0.24 -0.79
CA SER A 164 7.32 -0.83 -1.23
C SER A 164 8.67 -0.32 -1.74
N ILE A 165 8.68 0.84 -2.41
CA ILE A 165 9.89 1.48 -2.91
C ILE A 165 10.82 1.93 -1.79
N LEU A 166 10.25 2.52 -0.73
CA LEU A 166 11.00 3.00 0.40
C LEU A 166 11.56 1.83 1.22
N ASP A 167 10.79 0.75 1.34
CA ASP A 167 11.23 -0.50 1.96
C ASP A 167 12.47 -1.07 1.26
N LEU A 168 12.44 -1.16 -0.08
CA LEU A 168 13.54 -1.66 -0.89
C LEU A 168 14.81 -0.81 -0.73
N PHE A 169 14.66 0.51 -0.80
CA PHE A 169 15.76 1.46 -0.66
C PHE A 169 16.40 1.38 0.74
N LEU A 170 15.58 1.48 1.79
CA LEU A 170 16.07 1.45 3.18
C LEU A 170 16.71 0.10 3.53
N LEU A 171 16.17 -1.02 3.03
CA LEU A 171 16.79 -2.32 3.24
C LEU A 171 18.15 -2.43 2.51
N SER A 172 18.23 -1.96 1.27
CA SER A 172 19.47 -1.96 0.49
C SER A 172 20.54 -1.07 1.14
N LEU A 173 20.12 0.09 1.67
CA LEU A 173 20.98 0.99 2.43
C LEU A 173 21.44 0.35 3.75
N LEU A 174 20.53 -0.28 4.49
CA LEU A 174 20.83 -0.99 5.73
C LEU A 174 21.89 -2.07 5.51
N LEU A 175 21.75 -2.88 4.46
CA LEU A 175 22.75 -3.89 4.09
C LEU A 175 24.11 -3.26 3.82
N CYS A 176 24.14 -2.19 3.01
CA CYS A 176 25.38 -1.49 2.68
C CYS A 176 26.05 -0.91 3.95
N LEU A 177 25.27 -0.34 4.87
CA LEU A 177 25.77 0.20 6.14
C LEU A 177 26.30 -0.89 7.08
N LEU A 178 25.59 -2.00 7.24
CA LEU A 178 26.00 -3.12 8.10
C LEU A 178 27.30 -3.76 7.59
N ILE A 179 27.44 -3.94 6.27
CA ILE A 179 28.67 -4.48 5.67
C ILE A 179 29.81 -3.46 5.77
N GLY A 180 29.52 -2.18 5.54
CA GLY A 180 30.49 -1.10 5.73
C GLY A 180 31.01 -1.03 7.17
N ALA A 181 30.13 -1.28 8.15
CA ALA A 181 30.48 -1.32 9.57
C ALA A 181 31.40 -2.49 9.93
N MET A 182 31.40 -3.59 9.16
CA MET A 182 32.37 -4.68 9.33
C MET A 182 33.81 -4.24 9.04
N GLU A 183 33.99 -3.42 8.00
CA GLU A 183 35.31 -3.01 7.50
C GLU A 183 35.89 -1.85 8.31
N ARG A 184 35.16 -0.74 8.40
CA ARG A 184 35.66 0.51 8.97
C ARG A 184 35.37 0.64 10.47
N ARG A 185 34.46 -0.19 11.01
CA ARG A 185 34.09 -0.27 12.43
C ARG A 185 33.92 1.11 13.07
N HIS A 186 33.25 2.03 12.34
CA HIS A 186 33.08 3.42 12.78
C HIS A 186 31.70 3.63 13.40
N TRP A 187 31.61 4.47 14.44
CA TRP A 187 30.39 4.66 15.21
C TRP A 187 29.23 5.22 14.37
N THR A 188 29.52 6.10 13.40
CA THR A 188 28.49 6.68 12.53
C THR A 188 27.78 5.64 11.69
N GLN A 189 28.47 4.56 11.28
CA GLN A 189 27.86 3.50 10.47
C GLN A 189 26.87 2.67 11.29
N TRP A 190 27.21 2.36 12.55
CA TRP A 190 26.31 1.65 13.46
C TRP A 190 25.09 2.50 13.82
N LEU A 191 25.31 3.77 14.13
CA LEU A 191 24.22 4.71 14.41
C LEU A 191 23.31 4.88 13.17
N ALA A 192 23.89 5.05 11.98
CA ALA A 192 23.14 5.16 10.73
C ALA A 192 22.41 3.86 10.38
N ALA A 193 23.01 2.69 10.61
CA ALA A 193 22.34 1.40 10.39
C ALA A 193 21.13 1.25 11.33
N GLY A 194 21.27 1.64 12.60
CA GLY A 194 20.17 1.70 13.56
C GLY A 194 19.05 2.63 13.10
N ALA A 195 19.39 3.86 12.71
CA ALA A 195 18.43 4.85 12.23
C ALA A 195 17.73 4.39 10.94
N THR A 196 18.46 3.76 10.02
CA THR A 196 17.91 3.19 8.78
C THR A 196 16.92 2.05 9.09
N LEU A 197 17.23 1.19 10.07
CA LEU A 197 16.27 0.18 10.53
C LEU A 197 15.05 0.82 11.22
N GLY A 198 15.22 1.91 11.95
CA GLY A 198 14.12 2.66 12.54
C GLY A 198 13.18 3.23 11.49
N LEU A 199 13.72 3.86 10.45
CA LEU A 199 12.95 4.34 9.30
C LEU A 199 12.25 3.17 8.59
N LEU A 200 12.98 2.08 8.35
CA LEU A 200 12.40 0.88 7.74
C LEU A 200 11.25 0.33 8.60
N GLY A 201 11.38 0.35 9.93
CA GLY A 201 10.32 -0.06 10.87
C GLY A 201 9.08 0.86 10.86
N LEU A 202 9.24 2.15 10.53
CA LEU A 202 8.14 3.10 10.36
C LEU A 202 7.46 3.04 8.99
N SER A 203 8.01 2.28 8.05
CA SER A 203 7.37 1.92 6.78
C SER A 203 6.81 0.49 6.84
N ARG A 204 7.57 -0.40 7.47
CA ARG A 204 7.36 -1.85 7.48
C ARG A 204 7.77 -2.44 8.83
N GLU A 205 6.77 -2.69 9.67
CA GLU A 205 6.95 -3.04 11.07
C GLU A 205 7.63 -4.40 11.27
N ASN A 206 7.40 -5.36 10.38
CA ASN A 206 8.02 -6.68 10.47
C ASN A 206 9.55 -6.63 10.29
N ALA A 207 10.11 -5.55 9.71
CA ALA A 207 11.55 -5.35 9.65
C ALA A 207 12.19 -5.17 11.04
N LEU A 208 11.43 -4.75 12.05
CA LEU A 208 11.94 -4.62 13.42
C LEU A 208 12.42 -5.95 14.01
N ILE A 209 12.06 -7.11 13.43
CA ILE A 209 12.68 -8.39 13.79
C ILE A 209 14.21 -8.36 13.64
N LEU A 210 14.73 -7.53 12.72
CA LEU A 210 16.16 -7.36 12.52
C LEU A 210 16.87 -6.69 13.70
N ALA A 211 16.13 -5.98 14.57
CA ALA A 211 16.68 -5.42 15.80
C ALA A 211 17.17 -6.52 16.76
N ALA A 212 16.64 -7.75 16.65
CA ALA A 212 17.14 -8.92 17.36
C ALA A 212 18.24 -9.66 16.57
N VAL A 213 18.13 -9.71 15.23
CA VAL A 213 19.10 -10.40 14.37
C VAL A 213 20.49 -9.75 14.41
N VAL A 214 20.56 -8.42 14.35
CA VAL A 214 21.83 -7.68 14.27
C VAL A 214 22.71 -7.83 15.53
N PRO A 215 22.18 -7.78 16.77
CA PRO A 215 22.98 -8.07 17.96
C PRO A 215 23.49 -9.52 18.04
N VAL A 216 22.68 -10.50 17.63
CA VAL A 216 23.11 -11.91 17.59
C VAL A 216 24.23 -12.09 16.55
N TRP A 217 24.09 -11.44 15.40
CA TRP A 217 25.13 -11.39 14.39
C TRP A 217 26.44 -10.81 14.93
N LEU A 218 26.36 -9.66 15.61
CA LEU A 218 27.47 -8.99 16.25
C LEU A 218 28.19 -9.92 17.23
N ALA A 219 27.43 -10.66 18.04
CA ALA A 219 27.98 -11.61 19.00
C ALA A 219 28.80 -12.73 18.33
N ILE A 220 28.37 -13.20 17.15
CA ILE A 220 29.01 -14.29 16.39
C ILE A 220 30.22 -13.77 15.59
N ASN A 221 30.02 -12.72 14.78
CA ASN A 221 31.01 -12.24 13.81
C ASN A 221 32.09 -11.33 14.41
N PHE A 222 31.88 -10.81 15.63
CA PHE A 222 32.88 -10.04 16.37
C PHE A 222 33.35 -10.80 17.61
N SER A 223 33.43 -12.14 17.50
CA SER A 223 33.90 -13.01 18.58
C SER A 223 35.36 -12.75 18.99
N ASP A 224 36.13 -12.09 18.13
CA ASP A 224 37.48 -11.58 18.37
C ASP A 224 37.52 -10.38 19.34
N GLN A 225 36.42 -9.62 19.49
CA GLN A 225 36.40 -8.43 20.33
C GLN A 225 35.93 -8.70 21.77
N SER A 226 36.30 -7.83 22.71
CA SER A 226 35.80 -7.87 24.08
C SER A 226 34.28 -7.70 24.12
N ILE A 227 33.64 -8.23 25.17
CA ILE A 227 32.19 -8.12 25.34
C ILE A 227 31.72 -6.66 25.45
N GLN A 228 32.55 -5.79 26.04
CA GLN A 228 32.31 -4.35 26.15
C GLN A 228 32.30 -3.66 24.78
N ALA A 229 33.22 -4.02 23.88
CA ALA A 229 33.26 -3.46 22.54
C ALA A 229 32.03 -3.89 21.73
N ARG A 230 31.62 -5.16 21.82
CA ARG A 230 30.38 -5.66 21.20
C ARG A 230 29.14 -4.95 21.74
N ALA A 231 29.07 -4.77 23.07
CA ALA A 231 27.99 -4.03 23.72
C ALA A 231 27.94 -2.57 23.26
N ARG A 232 29.09 -1.92 23.05
CA ARG A 232 29.15 -0.55 22.50
C ARG A 232 28.58 -0.47 21.08
N TRP A 233 28.90 -1.42 20.20
CA TRP A 233 28.35 -1.44 18.85
C TRP A 233 26.84 -1.69 18.84
N ALA A 234 26.37 -2.63 19.66
CA ALA A 234 24.95 -2.86 19.86
C ALA A 234 24.25 -1.59 20.41
N ALA A 235 24.84 -0.91 21.39
CA ALA A 235 24.29 0.31 21.97
C ALA A 235 24.20 1.46 20.94
N LEU A 236 25.22 1.63 20.08
CA LEU A 236 25.17 2.63 19.00
C LEU A 236 24.08 2.30 17.98
N PHE A 237 23.95 1.03 17.62
CA PHE A 237 22.88 0.56 16.74
C PHE A 237 21.49 0.81 17.33
N PHE A 238 21.26 0.43 18.60
CA PHE A 238 19.99 0.70 19.29
C PHE A 238 19.75 2.19 19.51
N GLY A 239 20.81 2.98 19.75
CA GLY A 239 20.73 4.44 19.85
C GLY A 239 20.18 5.05 18.56
N GLY A 240 20.66 4.61 17.41
CA GLY A 240 20.16 5.05 16.10
C GLY A 240 18.71 4.62 15.85
N LEU A 241 18.37 3.37 16.22
CA LEU A 241 17.01 2.84 16.12
C LEU A 241 16.01 3.66 16.94
N LEU A 242 16.35 3.91 18.22
CA LEU A 242 15.50 4.66 19.14
C LEU A 242 15.41 6.15 18.79
N LEU A 243 16.47 6.73 18.22
CA LEU A 243 16.45 8.12 17.73
C LEU A 243 15.31 8.37 16.73
N VAL A 244 14.93 7.35 15.96
CA VAL A 244 13.85 7.42 14.98
C VAL A 244 12.50 7.00 15.57
N LEU A 245 12.46 5.92 16.35
CA LEU A 245 11.19 5.36 16.86
C LEU A 245 10.61 6.12 18.06
N VAL A 246 11.45 6.65 18.94
CA VAL A 246 10.98 7.33 20.17
C VAL A 246 10.18 8.60 19.86
N PRO A 247 10.57 9.48 18.91
CA PRO A 247 9.74 10.62 18.52
C PRO A 247 8.32 10.23 18.07
N VAL A 248 8.19 9.12 17.32
CA VAL A 248 6.88 8.59 16.91
C VAL A 248 6.11 8.05 18.11
N GLY A 249 6.77 7.37 19.04
CA GLY A 249 6.18 6.94 20.31
C GLY A 249 5.66 8.10 21.16
N ILE A 250 6.42 9.19 21.24
CA ILE A 250 6.02 10.42 21.93
C ILE A 250 4.80 11.03 21.24
N ARG A 251 4.79 11.13 19.90
CA ARG A 251 3.62 11.62 19.17
C ARG A 251 2.39 10.75 19.41
N ASN A 252 2.53 9.42 19.37
CA ASN A 252 1.43 8.49 19.59
C ASN A 252 0.87 8.62 21.02
N LEU A 253 1.71 8.89 22.01
CA LEU A 253 1.28 9.17 23.37
C LEU A 253 0.56 10.53 23.46
N ALA A 254 1.13 11.58 22.88
CA ALA A 254 0.61 12.93 22.97
C ALA A 254 -0.73 13.11 22.22
N VAL A 255 -0.88 12.49 21.04
CA VAL A 255 -2.06 12.62 20.18
C VAL A 255 -3.07 11.49 20.39
N GLY A 256 -2.58 10.27 20.63
CA GLY A 256 -3.40 9.06 20.70
C GLY A 256 -3.60 8.48 22.11
N GLY A 257 -2.92 9.02 23.13
CA GLY A 257 -3.06 8.57 24.51
C GLY A 257 -2.32 7.27 24.86
N GLU A 258 -1.61 6.64 23.91
CA GLU A 258 -0.84 5.42 24.14
C GLU A 258 0.59 5.51 23.60
N PHE A 259 1.56 5.08 24.40
CA PHE A 259 2.96 4.99 23.95
C PHE A 259 3.18 3.73 23.11
N LYS A 260 3.06 3.86 21.79
CA LYS A 260 3.37 2.82 20.79
C LYS A 260 4.49 3.32 19.87
N LEU A 261 5.58 2.57 19.75
CA LEU A 261 6.75 2.97 18.95
C LEU A 261 6.49 3.05 17.44
N THR A 262 5.49 2.31 16.95
CA THR A 262 5.11 2.30 15.52
C THR A 262 3.60 2.46 15.37
N THR A 263 2.86 1.36 15.33
CA THR A 263 1.43 1.28 15.00
C THR A 263 0.66 0.40 15.97
N SER A 264 -0.67 0.46 15.91
CA SER A 264 -1.59 -0.32 16.78
C SER A 264 -2.22 -1.54 16.11
N GLN A 265 -1.82 -1.89 14.87
CA GLN A 265 -2.51 -2.88 14.04
C GLN A 265 -2.18 -4.35 14.29
N PHE A 266 -1.19 -4.65 15.13
CA PHE A 266 -0.60 -5.99 15.22
C PHE A 266 -1.64 -7.12 15.36
N GLY A 267 -2.54 -7.01 16.35
CA GLY A 267 -3.52 -8.06 16.63
C GLY A 267 -4.56 -8.25 15.53
N ALA A 268 -5.03 -7.15 14.91
CA ALA A 268 -5.96 -7.21 13.79
C ALA A 268 -5.31 -7.89 12.58
N ASN A 269 -4.09 -7.50 12.22
CA ASN A 269 -3.33 -8.13 11.13
C ASN A 269 -3.05 -9.60 11.41
N PHE A 270 -2.73 -9.95 12.67
CA PHE A 270 -2.51 -11.34 13.06
C PHE A 270 -3.80 -12.17 12.90
N PHE A 271 -4.95 -11.61 13.27
CA PHE A 271 -6.24 -12.27 13.12
C PHE A 271 -6.67 -12.47 11.68
N ILE A 272 -6.42 -11.49 10.81
CA ILE A 272 -6.67 -11.62 9.36
C ILE A 272 -5.98 -12.86 8.80
N GLY A 273 -4.72 -13.08 9.19
CA GLY A 273 -3.99 -14.27 8.78
C GLY A 273 -4.42 -15.55 9.51
N ASN A 274 -4.87 -15.47 10.77
CA ASN A 274 -5.00 -16.63 11.65
C ASN A 274 -6.39 -16.72 12.27
N ASN A 275 -7.33 -17.26 11.48
CA ASN A 275 -8.72 -17.48 11.85
C ASN A 275 -9.27 -18.73 11.10
N PRO A 276 -10.48 -19.22 11.46
CA PRO A 276 -11.03 -20.47 10.90
C PRO A 276 -11.25 -20.49 9.39
N VAL A 277 -11.43 -19.34 8.74
CA VAL A 277 -11.71 -19.24 7.30
C VAL A 277 -10.53 -18.64 6.52
N ALA A 278 -9.38 -18.42 7.17
CA ALA A 278 -8.19 -17.92 6.53
C ALA A 278 -7.64 -18.94 5.52
N ASP A 279 -7.35 -18.48 4.31
CA ASP A 279 -6.84 -19.32 3.22
C ASP A 279 -5.34 -19.10 2.95
N GLY A 280 -4.71 -18.15 3.65
CA GLY A 280 -3.31 -17.77 3.52
C GLY A 280 -3.08 -16.43 2.82
N THR A 281 -4.10 -15.89 2.15
CA THR A 281 -4.13 -14.54 1.59
C THR A 281 -4.81 -13.57 2.56
N TYR A 282 -4.95 -12.31 2.15
CA TYR A 282 -5.74 -11.35 2.89
C TYR A 282 -7.22 -11.58 2.65
N GLY A 283 -7.93 -11.91 3.74
CA GLY A 283 -9.36 -11.69 3.82
C GLY A 283 -9.62 -10.49 4.71
N SER A 284 -10.49 -9.56 4.28
CA SER A 284 -10.94 -8.52 5.20
C SER A 284 -11.56 -9.18 6.45
N VAL A 285 -11.40 -8.57 7.63
CA VAL A 285 -11.98 -9.07 8.91
C VAL A 285 -13.49 -9.33 8.76
N HIS A 286 -14.13 -8.59 7.86
CA HIS A 286 -15.48 -8.79 7.36
C HIS A 286 -15.70 -10.13 6.67
N LYS A 287 -14.91 -10.48 5.64
CA LYS A 287 -15.03 -11.78 4.94
C LYS A 287 -14.84 -12.94 5.93
N ILE A 288 -14.07 -12.70 6.99
CA ILE A 288 -13.73 -13.67 8.03
C ILE A 288 -14.85 -13.89 9.06
N ILE A 289 -15.63 -12.86 9.38
CA ILE A 289 -16.67 -12.89 10.42
C ILE A 289 -18.08 -12.95 9.82
N GLY A 290 -18.21 -12.71 8.51
CA GLY A 290 -19.50 -12.72 7.80
C GLY A 290 -20.36 -11.49 8.08
N GLU A 291 -19.74 -10.34 8.41
CA GLU A 291 -20.45 -9.08 8.73
C GLU A 291 -20.25 -7.99 7.65
N PRO A 292 -21.30 -7.66 6.86
CA PRO A 292 -21.16 -6.90 5.60
C PRO A 292 -20.86 -5.39 5.56
N GLN A 293 -19.87 -4.81 6.27
CA GLN A 293 -19.45 -3.38 6.06
C GLN A 293 -17.98 -3.24 5.60
N LEU A 294 -17.69 -2.38 4.60
CA LEU A 294 -16.35 -2.22 3.98
C LEU A 294 -15.44 -1.20 4.67
N GLU A 295 -14.16 -1.36 4.32
CA GLU A 295 -12.90 -0.98 4.97
C GLU A 295 -12.77 0.44 5.54
N GLY A 296 -12.24 0.47 6.77
CA GLY A 296 -11.80 1.67 7.50
C GLY A 296 -12.37 1.69 8.92
N ASN A 297 -11.52 1.40 9.92
CA ASN A 297 -11.87 1.27 11.35
C ASN A 297 -12.77 0.08 11.76
N ASP A 298 -13.03 -0.91 10.90
CA ASP A 298 -13.90 -2.05 11.22
C ASP A 298 -13.41 -2.92 12.37
N ALA A 299 -12.10 -3.18 12.42
CA ALA A 299 -11.50 -3.94 13.51
C ALA A 299 -11.78 -3.28 14.88
N ALA A 300 -11.74 -1.95 14.94
CA ALA A 300 -12.07 -1.20 16.15
C ALA A 300 -13.58 -1.23 16.41
N ARG A 301 -14.41 -0.87 15.41
CA ARG A 301 -15.88 -0.84 15.53
C ARG A 301 -16.46 -2.18 15.99
N LEU A 302 -16.01 -3.29 15.41
CA LEU A 302 -16.48 -4.64 15.76
C LEU A 302 -16.06 -5.03 17.19
N ALA A 303 -14.82 -4.69 17.57
CA ALA A 303 -14.36 -4.92 18.94
C ALA A 303 -15.15 -4.06 19.93
N GLU A 304 -15.37 -2.77 19.64
CA GLU A 304 -16.15 -1.85 20.47
C GLU A 304 -17.61 -2.28 20.62
N ARG A 305 -18.26 -2.73 19.54
CA ARG A 305 -19.60 -3.32 19.58
C ARG A 305 -19.66 -4.54 20.50
N ALA A 306 -18.66 -5.42 20.44
CA ALA A 306 -18.60 -6.60 21.29
C ALA A 306 -18.47 -6.27 22.79
N PHE A 307 -17.83 -5.15 23.13
CA PHE A 307 -17.67 -4.69 24.52
C PHE A 307 -18.74 -3.67 24.96
N GLY A 308 -19.56 -3.16 24.05
CA GLY A 308 -20.55 -2.11 24.33
C GLY A 308 -19.95 -0.77 24.75
N ARG A 309 -18.65 -0.53 24.49
CA ARG A 309 -17.94 0.71 24.82
C ARG A 309 -16.85 1.01 23.80
N ARG A 310 -16.39 2.26 23.77
CA ARG A 310 -15.18 2.60 23.03
C ARG A 310 -13.95 1.93 23.63
N LEU A 311 -13.06 1.49 22.76
CA LEU A 311 -11.84 0.76 23.10
C LEU A 311 -10.63 1.56 22.69
N SER A 312 -9.57 1.45 23.48
CA SER A 312 -8.27 1.98 23.11
C SER A 312 -7.70 1.18 21.92
N SER A 313 -6.76 1.76 21.15
CA SER A 313 -6.19 1.04 20.01
C SER A 313 -5.41 -0.21 20.44
N GLY A 314 -4.79 -0.18 21.62
CA GLY A 314 -4.21 -1.36 22.26
C GLY A 314 -5.25 -2.43 22.61
N GLU A 315 -6.38 -2.04 23.21
CA GLU A 315 -7.47 -2.97 23.57
C GLU A 315 -8.06 -3.65 22.32
N VAL A 316 -8.22 -2.91 21.22
CA VAL A 316 -8.66 -3.47 19.93
C VAL A 316 -7.67 -4.52 19.43
N SER A 317 -6.36 -4.21 19.43
CA SER A 317 -5.33 -5.19 19.05
C SER A 317 -5.38 -6.45 19.92
N ASP A 318 -5.49 -6.29 21.24
CA ASP A 318 -5.52 -7.41 22.17
C ASP A 318 -6.77 -8.29 22.00
N TYR A 319 -7.92 -7.70 21.68
CA TYR A 319 -9.15 -8.43 21.38
C TYR A 319 -8.94 -9.40 20.21
N TRP A 320 -8.42 -8.91 19.09
CA TRP A 320 -8.18 -9.72 17.89
C TRP A 320 -7.11 -10.79 18.11
N LEU A 321 -6.03 -10.44 18.82
CA LEU A 321 -4.97 -11.37 19.16
C LEU A 321 -5.51 -12.54 20.01
N LYS A 322 -6.35 -12.25 21.02
CA LYS A 322 -7.02 -13.27 21.84
C LYS A 322 -7.91 -14.18 21.00
N LYS A 323 -8.65 -13.63 20.03
CA LYS A 323 -9.52 -14.41 19.13
C LYS A 323 -8.71 -15.41 18.28
N SER A 324 -7.57 -14.99 17.73
CA SER A 324 -6.66 -15.90 17.02
C SER A 324 -6.09 -16.98 17.93
N TRP A 325 -5.63 -16.62 19.13
CA TRP A 325 -5.11 -17.61 20.07
C TRP A 325 -6.18 -18.61 20.50
N GLY A 326 -7.43 -18.18 20.64
CA GLY A 326 -8.57 -19.07 20.84
C GLY A 326 -8.68 -20.10 19.73
N TYR A 327 -8.70 -19.65 18.47
CA TYR A 327 -8.70 -20.53 17.30
C TYR A 327 -7.51 -21.51 17.28
N ILE A 328 -6.28 -21.01 17.44
CA ILE A 328 -5.06 -21.83 17.40
C ILE A 328 -5.07 -22.92 18.48
N ARG A 329 -5.62 -22.63 19.67
CA ARG A 329 -5.73 -23.62 20.76
C ARG A 329 -6.80 -24.67 20.49
N ILE A 330 -7.90 -24.31 19.85
CA ILE A 330 -9.01 -25.21 19.55
C ILE A 330 -8.65 -26.12 18.37
N GLU A 331 -8.03 -25.57 17.31
CA GLU A 331 -7.73 -26.30 16.07
C GLU A 331 -6.25 -26.18 15.65
N PRO A 332 -5.29 -26.67 16.48
CA PRO A 332 -3.86 -26.51 16.19
C PRO A 332 -3.43 -27.19 14.89
N ALA A 333 -4.01 -28.34 14.54
CA ALA A 333 -3.69 -29.05 13.31
C ALA A 333 -4.08 -28.25 12.05
N ASN A 334 -5.25 -27.61 12.05
CA ASN A 334 -5.69 -26.76 10.95
C ASN A 334 -4.80 -25.53 10.82
N TRP A 335 -4.42 -24.92 11.95
CA TRP A 335 -3.48 -23.81 11.94
C TRP A 335 -2.09 -24.20 11.41
N PHE A 336 -1.52 -25.34 11.82
CA PHE A 336 -0.24 -25.82 11.27
C PHE A 336 -0.32 -26.12 9.77
N ARG A 337 -1.44 -26.68 9.28
CA ARG A 337 -1.69 -26.88 7.86
C ARG A 337 -1.74 -25.55 7.11
N LEU A 338 -2.44 -24.56 7.65
CA LEU A 338 -2.52 -23.21 7.10
C LEU A 338 -1.14 -22.54 7.08
N LEU A 339 -0.36 -22.63 8.15
CA LEU A 339 1.00 -22.11 8.23
C LEU A 339 1.91 -22.76 7.18
N GLY A 340 1.80 -24.08 6.98
CA GLY A 340 2.50 -24.81 5.93
C GLY A 340 2.11 -24.33 4.52
N LYS A 341 0.81 -24.10 4.28
CA LYS A 341 0.32 -23.51 3.02
C LYS A 341 0.92 -22.12 2.80
N LYS A 342 0.85 -21.23 3.79
CA LYS A 342 1.44 -19.88 3.73
C LYS A 342 2.93 -19.91 3.47
N TRP A 343 3.65 -20.84 4.10
CA TRP A 343 5.08 -21.02 3.86
C TRP A 343 5.37 -21.34 2.39
N LEU A 344 4.60 -22.25 1.77
CA LEU A 344 4.71 -22.52 0.34
C LEU A 344 4.34 -21.30 -0.51
N MET A 345 3.33 -20.52 -0.11
CA MET A 345 2.92 -19.30 -0.80
C MET A 345 3.99 -18.21 -0.76
N VAL A 346 4.71 -18.03 0.36
CA VAL A 346 5.84 -17.07 0.47
C VAL A 346 6.87 -17.32 -0.62
N TRP A 347 7.16 -18.59 -0.88
CA TRP A 347 8.14 -19.03 -1.86
C TRP A 347 7.56 -19.28 -3.26
N ASN A 348 6.26 -19.07 -3.50
CA ASN A 348 5.64 -19.41 -4.78
C ASN A 348 5.95 -18.38 -5.88
N ALA A 349 5.98 -18.80 -7.14
CA ALA A 349 6.25 -17.91 -8.26
C ALA A 349 5.15 -16.86 -8.53
N ARG A 350 3.90 -17.11 -8.14
CA ARG A 350 2.78 -16.19 -8.38
C ARG A 350 2.94 -14.92 -7.55
N GLU A 351 2.71 -13.76 -8.16
CA GLU A 351 2.58 -12.49 -7.45
C GLU A 351 1.13 -12.36 -6.97
N VAL A 352 0.87 -12.60 -5.69
CA VAL A 352 -0.48 -12.45 -5.12
C VAL A 352 -0.81 -10.96 -5.02
N GLU A 353 -1.90 -10.55 -5.69
CA GLU A 353 -2.36 -9.16 -5.72
C GLU A 353 -2.80 -8.66 -4.33
N ASP A 354 -2.72 -7.33 -4.16
CA ASP A 354 -3.30 -6.59 -3.03
C ASP A 354 -4.33 -5.60 -3.62
N SER A 355 -4.08 -4.29 -3.54
CA SER A 355 -4.91 -3.24 -4.13
C SER A 355 -4.64 -3.05 -5.63
N ASP A 356 -3.36 -3.09 -6.00
CA ASP A 356 -2.88 -3.04 -7.38
C ASP A 356 -2.46 -4.43 -7.87
N ASP A 357 -2.86 -4.75 -9.09
CA ASP A 357 -2.67 -6.08 -9.67
C ASP A 357 -1.57 -6.06 -10.74
N PHE A 358 -0.45 -6.74 -10.44
CA PHE A 358 0.69 -6.89 -11.35
C PHE A 358 0.29 -7.35 -12.76
N TYR A 359 -0.65 -8.29 -12.87
CA TYR A 359 -1.06 -8.88 -14.13
C TYR A 359 -1.94 -7.95 -14.95
N ILE A 360 -2.65 -6.99 -14.33
CA ILE A 360 -3.31 -5.89 -15.06
C ILE A 360 -2.26 -4.99 -15.70
N TYR A 361 -1.33 -4.47 -14.90
CA TYR A 361 -0.32 -3.53 -15.41
C TYR A 361 0.57 -4.16 -16.49
N ARG A 362 0.80 -5.48 -16.40
CA ARG A 362 1.49 -6.25 -17.45
C ARG A 362 0.81 -6.14 -18.82
N GLN A 363 -0.51 -5.99 -18.90
CA GLN A 363 -1.23 -5.83 -20.17
C GLN A 363 -1.00 -4.45 -20.81
N TRP A 364 -0.57 -3.46 -20.04
CA TRP A 364 -0.35 -2.08 -20.47
C TRP A 364 1.11 -1.75 -20.76
N SER A 365 2.05 -2.65 -20.44
CA SER A 365 3.47 -2.46 -20.67
C SER A 365 4.08 -3.68 -21.34
N TRP A 366 4.52 -3.53 -22.60
CA TRP A 366 5.26 -4.59 -23.28
C TRP A 366 6.60 -4.87 -22.60
N LEU A 367 7.22 -3.85 -21.96
CA LEU A 367 8.46 -4.03 -21.22
C LEU A 367 8.22 -4.95 -20.01
N LEU A 368 7.20 -4.65 -19.21
CA LEU A 368 6.85 -5.47 -18.05
C LEU A 368 6.43 -6.88 -18.49
N MET A 369 5.69 -6.99 -19.58
CA MET A 369 5.34 -8.27 -20.20
C MET A 369 6.58 -9.08 -20.57
N LEU A 370 7.54 -8.50 -21.29
CA LEU A 370 8.77 -9.18 -21.69
C LEU A 370 9.61 -9.62 -20.49
N LEU A 371 9.87 -8.71 -19.55
CA LEU A 371 10.70 -9.01 -18.38
C LEU A 371 10.06 -10.03 -17.45
N SER A 372 8.73 -10.07 -17.36
CA SER A 372 8.00 -11.03 -16.53
C SER A 372 8.19 -12.49 -16.96
N TRP A 373 8.61 -12.76 -18.20
CA TRP A 373 8.90 -14.13 -18.68
C TRP A 373 10.26 -14.64 -18.22
N ILE A 374 11.21 -13.74 -18.01
CA ILE A 374 12.63 -14.09 -17.84
C ILE A 374 13.07 -13.86 -16.40
N ASN A 375 12.51 -12.85 -15.72
CA ASN A 375 12.98 -12.39 -14.43
C ASN A 375 11.81 -12.13 -13.46
N HIS A 376 11.20 -13.23 -13.03
CA HIS A 376 10.15 -13.29 -12.01
C HIS A 376 10.62 -14.14 -10.81
N PHE A 377 9.84 -14.14 -9.73
CA PHE A 377 10.20 -14.82 -8.48
C PHE A 377 10.50 -16.32 -8.68
N GLY A 378 9.79 -16.94 -9.62
CA GLY A 378 9.95 -18.34 -10.03
C GLY A 378 11.30 -18.72 -10.64
N VAL A 379 12.08 -17.73 -11.10
CA VAL A 379 13.46 -17.90 -11.57
C VAL A 379 14.44 -17.40 -10.52
N LEU A 380 14.14 -16.27 -9.86
CA LEU A 380 15.00 -15.65 -8.87
C LEU A 380 15.25 -16.56 -7.66
N ALA A 381 14.20 -17.13 -7.07
CA ALA A 381 14.32 -17.92 -5.86
C ALA A 381 15.12 -19.23 -6.08
N PRO A 382 14.89 -20.01 -7.16
CA PRO A 382 15.75 -21.16 -7.48
C PRO A 382 17.21 -20.77 -7.73
N LEU A 383 17.46 -19.68 -8.47
CA LEU A 383 18.82 -19.21 -8.74
C LEU A 383 19.53 -18.77 -7.44
N ALA A 384 18.81 -18.12 -6.53
CA ALA A 384 19.30 -17.77 -5.20
C ALA A 384 19.59 -19.02 -4.35
N ALA A 385 18.73 -20.04 -4.38
CA ALA A 385 18.96 -21.31 -3.68
C ALA A 385 20.21 -22.02 -4.20
N THR A 386 20.44 -22.01 -5.51
CA THR A 386 21.69 -22.49 -6.12
C THR A 386 22.92 -21.71 -5.63
N GLY A 387 22.83 -20.38 -5.56
CA GLY A 387 23.90 -19.54 -5.05
C GLY A 387 24.23 -19.79 -3.59
N ALA A 388 23.22 -19.92 -2.74
CA ALA A 388 23.36 -20.32 -1.34
C ALA A 388 24.02 -21.69 -1.21
N TRP A 389 23.61 -22.67 -2.04
CA TRP A 389 24.23 -23.99 -2.07
C TRP A 389 25.70 -23.96 -2.49
N LEU A 390 26.05 -23.24 -3.55
CA LEU A 390 27.44 -23.10 -4.03
C LEU A 390 28.34 -22.47 -2.98
N THR A 391 27.79 -21.56 -2.19
CA THR A 391 28.52 -20.79 -1.18
C THR A 391 28.39 -21.36 0.24
N ARG A 392 27.75 -22.52 0.41
CA ARG A 392 27.42 -23.13 1.71
C ARG A 392 28.61 -23.38 2.63
N ASN A 393 29.78 -23.67 2.06
CA ASN A 393 30.99 -23.92 2.85
C ASN A 393 31.48 -22.67 3.60
N GLN A 394 31.04 -21.49 3.19
CA GLN A 394 31.34 -20.21 3.84
C GLN A 394 30.15 -19.67 4.63
N TRP A 395 29.24 -20.53 5.12
CA TRP A 395 27.98 -20.10 5.75
C TRP A 395 28.13 -19.06 6.87
N ARG A 396 29.23 -19.10 7.66
CA ARG A 396 29.52 -18.11 8.70
C ARG A 396 29.69 -16.69 8.13
N ARG A 397 30.27 -16.56 6.94
CA ARG A 397 30.43 -15.28 6.24
C ARG A 397 29.07 -14.69 5.85
N PHE A 398 28.11 -15.53 5.50
CA PHE A 398 26.79 -15.13 5.00
C PHE A 398 25.69 -15.28 6.04
N TRP A 399 26.03 -15.53 7.30
CA TRP A 399 25.08 -15.75 8.40
C TRP A 399 24.03 -14.65 8.47
N LEU A 400 24.43 -13.39 8.30
CA LEU A 400 23.51 -12.25 8.37
C LEU A 400 22.46 -12.32 7.27
N LEU A 401 22.86 -12.63 6.04
CA LEU A 401 21.94 -12.76 4.92
C LEU A 401 20.96 -13.92 5.13
N TYR A 402 21.44 -15.07 5.60
CA TYR A 402 20.56 -16.21 5.92
C TYR A 402 19.56 -15.88 7.02
N ALA A 403 20.03 -15.27 8.13
CA ALA A 403 19.16 -14.87 9.23
C ALA A 403 18.10 -13.87 8.76
N MET A 404 18.48 -12.87 7.96
CA MET A 404 17.53 -11.90 7.39
C MET A 404 16.50 -12.57 6.48
N ILE A 405 16.91 -13.46 5.56
CA ILE A 405 15.99 -14.19 4.68
C ILE A 405 14.99 -15.01 5.49
N ILE A 406 15.47 -15.79 6.46
CA ILE A 406 14.62 -16.65 7.31
C ILE A 406 13.67 -15.80 8.14
N SER A 407 14.17 -14.75 8.82
CA SER A 407 13.36 -13.86 9.65
C SER A 407 12.26 -13.18 8.84
N PHE A 408 12.57 -12.65 7.65
CA PHE A 408 11.56 -12.05 6.79
C PHE A 408 10.55 -13.08 6.28
N ALA A 409 10.99 -14.23 5.78
CA ALA A 409 10.08 -15.27 5.29
C ALA A 409 9.12 -15.75 6.39
N LEU A 410 9.62 -15.98 7.61
CA LEU A 410 8.81 -16.33 8.78
C LEU A 410 7.83 -15.21 9.13
N SER A 411 8.29 -13.96 9.14
CA SER A 411 7.45 -12.82 9.48
C SER A 411 6.27 -12.64 8.51
N VAL A 412 6.42 -13.03 7.24
CA VAL A 412 5.32 -13.01 6.26
C VAL A 412 4.42 -14.23 6.46
N ALA A 413 4.99 -15.43 6.63
CA ALA A 413 4.23 -16.67 6.78
C ALA A 413 3.33 -16.71 8.02
N VAL A 414 3.72 -16.04 9.12
CA VAL A 414 2.94 -15.98 10.36
C VAL A 414 1.66 -15.14 10.19
N PHE A 415 1.62 -14.19 9.27
CA PHE A 415 0.47 -13.32 9.01
C PHE A 415 -0.30 -13.82 7.79
N TYR A 416 -0.28 -13.06 6.69
CA TYR A 416 -0.89 -13.37 5.41
C TYR A 416 0.09 -13.01 4.29
N VAL A 417 -0.02 -13.69 3.15
CA VAL A 417 0.97 -13.62 2.09
C VAL A 417 0.50 -12.72 0.95
N PHE A 418 1.26 -11.67 0.67
CA PHE A 418 1.14 -10.82 -0.51
C PHE A 418 2.48 -10.72 -1.24
N ALA A 419 2.43 -10.46 -2.56
CA ALA A 419 3.62 -10.14 -3.35
C ALA A 419 4.43 -9.00 -2.71
N ARG A 420 3.74 -7.95 -2.27
CA ARG A 420 4.32 -6.80 -1.59
C ARG A 420 5.05 -7.18 -0.30
N TYR A 421 4.51 -8.12 0.47
CA TYR A 421 5.06 -8.47 1.79
C TYR A 421 6.31 -9.34 1.72
N ARG A 422 6.45 -10.15 0.68
CA ARG A 422 7.70 -10.87 0.40
C ARG A 422 8.77 -10.04 -0.29
N PHE A 423 8.42 -8.86 -0.84
CA PHE A 423 9.34 -8.04 -1.64
C PHE A 423 10.71 -7.74 -0.97
N PRO A 424 10.82 -7.53 0.35
CA PRO A 424 12.11 -7.39 1.04
C PRO A 424 13.07 -8.58 0.89
N LEU A 425 12.57 -9.77 0.55
CA LEU A 425 13.41 -10.93 0.26
C LEU A 425 14.18 -10.75 -1.06
N VAL A 426 13.61 -10.05 -2.04
CA VAL A 426 14.16 -9.91 -3.41
C VAL A 426 15.60 -9.39 -3.41
N PRO A 427 15.97 -8.26 -2.76
CA PRO A 427 17.36 -7.80 -2.76
C PRO A 427 18.33 -8.82 -2.14
N LEU A 428 17.90 -9.57 -1.11
CA LEU A 428 18.71 -10.60 -0.47
C LEU A 428 18.91 -11.82 -1.39
N LEU A 429 17.84 -12.24 -2.07
CA LEU A 429 17.87 -13.33 -3.05
C LEU A 429 18.68 -12.95 -4.29
N ALA A 430 18.60 -11.71 -4.75
CA ALA A 430 19.37 -11.19 -5.88
C ALA A 430 20.88 -11.29 -5.64
N LEU A 431 21.35 -11.10 -4.39
CA LEU A 431 22.75 -11.28 -4.03
C LEU A 431 23.22 -12.73 -4.22
N PHE A 432 22.45 -13.70 -3.72
CA PHE A 432 22.77 -15.11 -3.90
C PHE A 432 22.61 -15.54 -5.36
N ALA A 433 21.61 -15.04 -6.07
CA ALA A 433 21.43 -15.31 -7.49
C ALA A 433 22.61 -14.78 -8.32
N GLY A 434 23.11 -13.58 -8.01
CA GLY A 434 24.33 -13.04 -8.61
C GLY A 434 25.57 -13.90 -8.30
N ALA A 435 25.69 -14.40 -7.06
CA ALA A 435 26.74 -15.35 -6.69
C ALA A 435 26.63 -16.67 -7.49
N ALA A 436 25.42 -17.18 -7.70
CA ALA A 436 25.19 -18.38 -8.51
C ALA A 436 25.74 -18.21 -9.94
N LEU A 437 25.43 -17.09 -10.61
CA LEU A 437 25.90 -16.82 -11.96
C LEU A 437 27.44 -16.70 -12.04
N ALA A 438 28.07 -16.08 -11.05
CA ALA A 438 29.52 -15.94 -10.98
C ALA A 438 30.22 -17.30 -10.75
N GLU A 439 29.69 -18.11 -9.83
CA GLU A 439 30.28 -19.40 -9.44
C GLU A 439 30.01 -20.50 -10.48
N LEU A 440 28.85 -20.49 -11.14
CA LEU A 440 28.51 -21.43 -12.23
C LEU A 440 29.46 -21.26 -13.42
N SER A 441 29.71 -20.01 -13.84
CA SER A 441 30.66 -19.70 -14.92
C SER A 441 32.05 -20.25 -14.61
N THR A 442 32.50 -20.07 -13.36
CA THR A 442 33.81 -20.55 -12.89
C THR A 442 33.86 -22.09 -12.82
N SER A 443 32.82 -22.71 -12.25
CA SER A 443 32.72 -24.17 -12.10
C SER A 443 32.65 -24.89 -13.45
N TYR A 444 31.97 -24.30 -14.43
CA TYR A 444 31.91 -24.80 -15.80
C TYR A 444 33.28 -24.76 -16.48
N ARG A 445 33.98 -23.62 -16.41
CA ARG A 445 35.35 -23.47 -16.94
C ARG A 445 36.32 -24.46 -16.32
N ASN A 446 36.16 -24.73 -15.02
CA ASN A 446 37.01 -25.65 -14.26
C ASN A 446 36.58 -27.13 -14.37
N ARG A 447 35.57 -27.46 -15.20
CA ARG A 447 35.05 -28.83 -15.42
C ARG A 447 34.69 -29.57 -14.12
N ALA A 448 34.14 -28.85 -13.14
CA ALA A 448 33.78 -29.40 -11.83
C ALA A 448 32.44 -30.17 -11.86
N TRP A 449 32.32 -31.21 -12.70
CA TRP A 449 31.07 -31.91 -13.02
C TRP A 449 30.30 -32.45 -11.80
N ARG A 450 30.99 -32.95 -10.77
CA ARG A 450 30.35 -33.44 -9.54
C ARG A 450 29.64 -32.34 -8.76
N SER A 451 30.23 -31.13 -8.71
CA SER A 451 29.59 -29.97 -8.10
C SER A 451 28.37 -29.53 -8.91
N LEU A 452 28.50 -29.54 -10.24
CA LEU A 452 27.43 -29.18 -11.17
C LEU A 452 26.21 -30.12 -11.08
N LEU A 453 26.40 -31.42 -10.81
CA LEU A 453 25.30 -32.35 -10.55
C LEU A 453 24.49 -31.96 -9.30
N GLY A 454 25.17 -31.70 -8.18
CA GLY A 454 24.50 -31.26 -6.94
C GLY A 454 23.80 -29.91 -7.11
N VAL A 455 24.40 -29.00 -7.86
CA VAL A 455 23.79 -27.71 -8.23
C VAL A 455 22.54 -27.89 -9.08
N SER A 456 22.60 -28.76 -10.09
CA SER A 456 21.46 -29.06 -10.97
C SER A 456 20.30 -29.66 -10.17
N PHE A 457 20.60 -30.56 -9.22
CA PHE A 457 19.57 -31.12 -8.33
C PHE A 457 18.89 -30.02 -7.49
N VAL A 458 19.66 -29.14 -6.84
CA VAL A 458 19.09 -28.03 -6.05
C VAL A 458 18.27 -27.08 -6.92
N ALA A 459 18.76 -26.74 -8.11
CA ALA A 459 18.05 -25.87 -9.05
C ALA A 459 16.71 -26.49 -9.49
N ILE A 460 16.70 -27.78 -9.86
CA ILE A 460 15.48 -28.47 -10.31
C ILE A 460 14.46 -28.59 -9.18
N ILE A 461 14.88 -29.04 -7.99
CA ILE A 461 13.96 -29.22 -6.85
C ILE A 461 13.39 -27.87 -6.39
N SER A 462 14.24 -26.85 -6.25
CA SER A 462 13.76 -25.52 -5.86
C SER A 462 12.84 -24.93 -6.93
N ALA A 463 13.13 -25.09 -8.22
CA ALA A 463 12.24 -24.66 -9.29
C ALA A 463 10.90 -25.39 -9.26
N ALA A 464 10.89 -26.70 -9.00
CA ALA A 464 9.66 -27.50 -8.89
C ALA A 464 8.78 -27.05 -7.70
N VAL A 465 9.39 -26.74 -6.55
CA VAL A 465 8.66 -26.27 -5.36
C VAL A 465 8.13 -24.85 -5.56
N VAL A 466 8.99 -23.94 -6.03
CA VAL A 466 8.65 -22.52 -6.20
C VAL A 466 7.58 -22.34 -7.28
N ASN A 467 7.65 -23.09 -8.39
CA ASN A 467 6.69 -22.99 -9.49
C ASN A 467 5.55 -24.01 -9.37
N TRP A 468 5.36 -24.61 -8.19
CA TRP A 468 4.23 -25.50 -7.96
C TRP A 468 2.91 -24.74 -8.19
N PRO A 469 1.93 -25.31 -8.94
CA PRO A 469 0.66 -24.65 -9.20
C PRO A 469 -0.22 -24.67 -7.94
N LEU A 470 0.08 -23.78 -7.00
CA LEU A 470 -0.69 -23.59 -5.76
C LEU A 470 -2.00 -22.83 -5.98
N TYR A 471 -2.13 -22.16 -7.12
CA TYR A 471 -3.29 -21.35 -7.48
C TYR A 471 -3.84 -21.81 -8.83
N ASP A 472 -5.16 -21.85 -8.96
CA ASP A 472 -5.84 -22.31 -10.17
C ASP A 472 -5.75 -21.31 -11.35
N PHE A 473 -5.39 -20.06 -11.06
CA PHE A 473 -5.40 -18.96 -12.04
C PHE A 473 -4.04 -18.23 -12.09
N SER A 474 -3.64 -17.74 -13.27
CA SER A 474 -2.33 -17.09 -13.51
C SER A 474 -2.41 -15.70 -14.13
N GLY A 475 -3.61 -15.12 -14.19
CA GLY A 475 -3.86 -13.78 -14.72
C GLY A 475 -4.34 -12.78 -13.66
N PRO A 476 -4.94 -11.66 -14.08
CA PRO A 476 -5.45 -10.64 -13.18
C PRO A 476 -6.62 -11.09 -12.32
N GLY A 477 -6.58 -10.77 -11.04
CA GLY A 477 -7.63 -11.04 -10.07
C GLY A 477 -8.91 -10.24 -10.27
N ALA A 478 -9.97 -10.72 -9.63
CA ALA A 478 -11.28 -10.07 -9.63
C ALA A 478 -11.22 -8.67 -8.97
N ALA A 479 -10.47 -8.53 -7.88
CA ALA A 479 -10.27 -7.25 -7.20
C ALA A 479 -9.60 -6.20 -8.10
N GLY A 480 -8.57 -6.60 -8.86
CA GLY A 480 -7.91 -5.72 -9.82
C GLY A 480 -8.87 -5.19 -10.89
N TYR A 481 -9.68 -6.07 -11.49
CA TYR A 481 -10.67 -5.66 -12.48
C TYR A 481 -11.78 -4.78 -11.90
N ASN A 482 -12.17 -5.02 -10.65
CA ASN A 482 -13.11 -4.16 -9.93
C ASN A 482 -12.53 -2.75 -9.71
N ASN A 483 -11.26 -2.65 -9.34
CA ASN A 483 -10.58 -1.35 -9.21
C ASN A 483 -10.46 -0.64 -10.55
N LEU A 484 -10.13 -1.37 -11.62
CA LEU A 484 -10.11 -0.83 -12.97
C LEU A 484 -11.49 -0.34 -13.43
N SER A 485 -12.57 -1.06 -13.07
CA SER A 485 -13.95 -0.63 -13.33
C SER A 485 -14.27 0.72 -12.67
N ASN A 486 -13.92 0.88 -11.40
CA ASN A 486 -14.10 2.13 -10.68
C ASN A 486 -13.30 3.29 -11.30
N ALA A 487 -12.08 3.03 -11.75
CA ALA A 487 -11.26 4.03 -12.43
C ALA A 487 -11.87 4.45 -13.77
N TYR A 488 -12.32 3.51 -14.60
CA TYR A 488 -13.04 3.84 -15.85
C TYR A 488 -14.32 4.63 -15.61
N TYR A 489 -15.07 4.31 -14.54
CA TYR A 489 -16.27 5.05 -14.19
C TYR A 489 -15.96 6.51 -13.84
N LYS A 490 -14.86 6.77 -13.11
CA LYS A 490 -14.40 8.13 -12.80
C LYS A 490 -13.97 8.92 -14.04
N GLU A 491 -13.42 8.25 -15.06
CA GLU A 491 -13.12 8.86 -16.36
C GLU A 491 -14.36 9.08 -17.24
N GLY A 492 -15.55 8.65 -16.81
CA GLY A 492 -16.77 8.70 -17.62
C GLY A 492 -16.87 7.61 -18.69
N LYS A 493 -15.94 6.65 -18.72
CA LYS A 493 -15.91 5.50 -19.66
C LYS A 493 -16.79 4.36 -19.15
N VAL A 494 -18.11 4.59 -19.17
CA VAL A 494 -19.10 3.70 -18.53
C VAL A 494 -19.11 2.29 -19.12
N ASN A 495 -18.93 2.14 -20.43
CA ASN A 495 -18.97 0.82 -21.07
C ASN A 495 -17.74 -0.03 -20.69
N GLU A 496 -16.56 0.60 -20.64
CA GLU A 496 -15.31 0.00 -20.18
C GLU A 496 -15.40 -0.39 -18.71
N ALA A 497 -16.03 0.46 -17.87
CA ALA A 497 -16.31 0.16 -16.48
C ALA A 497 -17.19 -1.09 -16.32
N ILE A 498 -18.28 -1.19 -17.09
CA ILE A 498 -19.15 -2.38 -17.10
C ILE A 498 -18.38 -3.62 -17.53
N ASN A 499 -17.58 -3.54 -18.59
CA ASN A 499 -16.80 -4.67 -19.08
C ASN A 499 -15.77 -5.14 -18.04
N ALA A 500 -15.09 -4.22 -17.37
CA ALA A 500 -14.14 -4.54 -16.30
C ALA A 500 -14.85 -5.21 -15.10
N ALA A 501 -16.00 -4.69 -14.65
CA ALA A 501 -16.75 -5.31 -13.56
C ALA A 501 -17.34 -6.69 -13.94
N ARG A 502 -17.73 -6.89 -15.20
CA ARG A 502 -18.14 -8.23 -15.69
C ARG A 502 -16.97 -9.21 -15.65
N LYS A 503 -15.77 -8.82 -16.10
CA LYS A 503 -14.56 -9.66 -15.98
C LYS A 503 -14.26 -10.01 -14.52
N ALA A 504 -14.46 -9.08 -13.59
CA ALA A 504 -14.32 -9.38 -12.16
C ALA A 504 -15.29 -10.50 -11.71
N LEU A 505 -16.55 -10.45 -12.15
CA LEU A 505 -17.55 -11.48 -11.84
C LEU A 505 -17.37 -12.79 -12.61
N GLU A 506 -16.71 -12.79 -13.77
CA GLU A 506 -16.31 -14.02 -14.46
C GLU A 506 -15.26 -14.80 -13.65
N LEU A 507 -14.40 -14.10 -12.91
CA LEU A 507 -13.36 -14.68 -12.06
C LEU A 507 -13.86 -15.03 -10.65
N GLU A 508 -14.65 -14.14 -10.05
CA GLU A 508 -15.26 -14.34 -8.73
C GLU A 508 -16.75 -13.99 -8.81
N PRO A 509 -17.63 -14.95 -9.15
CA PRO A 509 -19.07 -14.71 -9.30
C PRO A 509 -19.75 -14.17 -8.05
N ASP A 510 -19.19 -14.46 -6.87
CA ASP A 510 -19.68 -14.03 -5.56
C ASP A 510 -19.02 -12.74 -5.05
N LEU A 511 -18.31 -12.00 -5.90
CA LEU A 511 -17.73 -10.70 -5.55
C LEU A 511 -18.82 -9.63 -5.47
N GLY A 512 -19.48 -9.52 -4.31
CA GLY A 512 -20.62 -8.62 -4.13
C GLY A 512 -20.32 -7.13 -4.36
N VAL A 513 -19.07 -6.68 -4.23
CA VAL A 513 -18.67 -5.30 -4.56
C VAL A 513 -18.72 -5.03 -6.06
N ALA A 514 -18.40 -6.02 -6.89
CA ALA A 514 -18.54 -5.90 -8.34
C ALA A 514 -20.01 -5.93 -8.76
N HIS A 515 -20.86 -6.72 -8.08
CA HIS A 515 -22.32 -6.64 -8.26
C HIS A 515 -22.86 -5.25 -7.90
N TYR A 516 -22.45 -4.68 -6.77
CA TYR A 516 -22.84 -3.32 -6.38
C TYR A 516 -22.41 -2.28 -7.43
N ASN A 517 -21.17 -2.37 -7.92
CA ASN A 517 -20.66 -1.46 -8.94
C ASN A 517 -21.43 -1.57 -10.25
N LEU A 518 -21.74 -2.78 -10.72
CA LEU A 518 -22.62 -2.97 -11.88
C LEU A 518 -24.02 -2.41 -11.63
N GLY A 519 -24.59 -2.60 -10.43
CA GLY A 519 -25.86 -2.00 -10.04
C GLY A 519 -25.88 -0.48 -10.23
N ASN A 520 -24.85 0.21 -9.73
CA ASN A 520 -24.69 1.65 -9.91
C ASN A 520 -24.49 2.05 -11.38
N LEU A 521 -23.66 1.32 -12.12
CA LEU A 521 -23.37 1.60 -13.54
C LEU A 521 -24.64 1.50 -14.39
N TYR A 522 -25.43 0.44 -14.23
CA TYR A 522 -26.70 0.28 -14.95
C TYR A 522 -27.77 1.27 -14.49
N ALA A 523 -27.80 1.63 -13.20
CA ALA A 523 -28.70 2.66 -12.71
C ALA A 523 -28.41 4.01 -13.39
N GLY A 524 -27.12 4.38 -13.51
CA GLY A 524 -26.70 5.58 -14.23
C GLY A 524 -27.01 5.57 -15.73
N GLN A 525 -27.08 4.38 -16.35
CA GLN A 525 -27.53 4.22 -17.74
C GLN A 525 -29.06 4.15 -17.89
N GLY A 526 -29.83 4.22 -16.80
CA GLY A 526 -31.29 4.03 -16.83
C GLY A 526 -31.71 2.60 -17.19
N GLN A 527 -30.84 1.61 -17.02
CA GLN A 527 -31.13 0.19 -17.23
C GLN A 527 -31.61 -0.46 -15.93
N PHE A 528 -32.83 -0.13 -15.54
CA PHE A 528 -33.37 -0.41 -14.20
C PHE A 528 -33.46 -1.90 -13.86
N ASP A 529 -33.86 -2.76 -14.80
CA ASP A 529 -33.99 -4.20 -14.53
C ASP A 529 -32.63 -4.85 -14.24
N LEU A 530 -31.60 -4.42 -14.97
CA LEU A 530 -30.23 -4.86 -14.73
C LEU A 530 -29.71 -4.29 -13.41
N ALA A 531 -29.91 -2.99 -13.15
CA ALA A 531 -29.50 -2.37 -11.90
C ALA A 531 -30.12 -3.10 -10.70
N LYS A 532 -31.43 -3.38 -10.74
CA LYS A 532 -32.14 -4.14 -9.71
C LYS A 532 -31.55 -5.53 -9.51
N LYS A 533 -31.36 -6.30 -10.60
CA LYS A 533 -30.75 -7.64 -10.54
C LYS A 533 -29.40 -7.62 -9.82
N TYR A 534 -28.53 -6.68 -10.16
CA TYR A 534 -27.20 -6.59 -9.59
C TYR A 534 -27.20 -6.06 -8.14
N PHE A 535 -28.08 -5.13 -7.79
CA PHE A 535 -28.26 -4.73 -6.39
C PHE A 535 -28.82 -5.86 -5.52
N GLU A 536 -29.80 -6.63 -6.00
CA GLU A 536 -30.33 -7.79 -5.28
C GLU A 536 -29.26 -8.86 -5.05
N ALA A 537 -28.40 -9.11 -6.06
CA ALA A 537 -27.25 -9.99 -5.90
C ALA A 537 -26.24 -9.45 -4.87
N ALA A 538 -25.93 -8.15 -4.91
CA ALA A 538 -25.06 -7.51 -3.93
C ALA A 538 -25.62 -7.59 -2.51
N ILE A 539 -26.92 -7.38 -2.30
CA ILE A 539 -27.58 -7.52 -0.99
C ILE A 539 -27.57 -8.97 -0.53
N ARG A 540 -27.79 -9.95 -1.42
CA ARG A 540 -27.74 -11.37 -1.07
C ARG A 540 -26.35 -11.78 -0.57
N LEU A 541 -25.30 -11.29 -1.23
CA LEU A 541 -23.91 -11.58 -0.88
C LEU A 541 -23.43 -10.78 0.33
N TYR A 542 -23.87 -9.52 0.44
CA TYR A 542 -23.48 -8.57 1.48
C TYR A 542 -24.70 -7.86 2.11
N PRO A 543 -25.52 -8.56 2.93
CA PRO A 543 -26.79 -8.04 3.44
C PRO A 543 -26.68 -6.83 4.39
N ASN A 544 -25.50 -6.53 4.91
CA ASN A 544 -25.25 -5.39 5.81
C ASN A 544 -24.47 -4.25 5.11
N TYR A 545 -24.30 -4.29 3.78
CA TYR A 545 -23.58 -3.26 3.05
C TYR A 545 -24.50 -2.05 2.83
N ALA A 546 -24.37 -1.08 3.74
CA ALA A 546 -25.29 0.02 3.91
C ALA A 546 -25.45 0.88 2.64
N GLU A 547 -24.37 1.10 1.89
CA GLU A 547 -24.35 1.84 0.63
C GLU A 547 -25.20 1.16 -0.45
N VAL A 548 -25.25 -0.17 -0.48
CA VAL A 548 -26.10 -0.92 -1.41
C VAL A 548 -27.56 -0.67 -1.09
N HIS A 549 -27.95 -0.74 0.18
CA HIS A 549 -29.32 -0.43 0.61
C HIS A 549 -29.68 1.01 0.30
N SER A 550 -28.77 1.96 0.52
CA SER A 550 -29.01 3.36 0.19
C SER A 550 -29.24 3.58 -1.30
N ASN A 551 -28.38 3.05 -2.18
CA ASN A 551 -28.50 3.28 -3.62
C ASN A 551 -29.64 2.46 -4.23
N PHE A 552 -29.88 1.24 -3.74
CA PHE A 552 -31.00 0.44 -4.19
C PHE A 552 -32.34 1.04 -3.75
N GLY A 553 -32.43 1.52 -2.52
CA GLY A 553 -33.61 2.25 -2.03
C GLY A 553 -33.91 3.48 -2.88
N GLN A 554 -32.87 4.20 -3.32
CA GLN A 554 -33.00 5.32 -4.25
C GLN A 554 -33.57 4.87 -5.60
N LEU A 555 -32.99 3.84 -6.21
CA LEU A 555 -33.47 3.27 -7.48
C LEU A 555 -34.95 2.88 -7.40
N ILE A 556 -35.36 2.23 -6.30
CA ILE A 556 -36.73 1.76 -6.10
C ILE A 556 -37.70 2.93 -5.88
N ALA A 557 -37.32 3.93 -5.07
CA ALA A 557 -38.13 5.12 -4.83
C ALA A 557 -38.32 5.96 -6.11
N GLU A 558 -37.27 6.10 -6.94
CA GLU A 558 -37.33 6.79 -8.23
C GLU A 558 -38.26 6.11 -9.23
N ARG A 559 -38.48 4.79 -9.08
CA ARG A 559 -39.45 4.02 -9.86
C ARG A 559 -40.87 4.03 -9.31
N GLY A 560 -41.12 4.76 -8.22
CA GLY A 560 -42.45 5.00 -7.68
C GLY A 560 -42.81 4.14 -6.47
N ASP A 561 -42.03 3.12 -6.12
CA ASP A 561 -42.22 2.35 -4.88
C ASP A 561 -41.49 3.04 -3.71
N ILE A 562 -42.02 4.20 -3.32
CA ILE A 562 -41.42 5.06 -2.30
C ILE A 562 -41.37 4.36 -0.93
N GLU A 563 -42.38 3.55 -0.59
CA GLU A 563 -42.42 2.86 0.72
C GLU A 563 -41.33 1.79 0.83
N THR A 564 -41.09 1.02 -0.23
CA THR A 564 -39.95 0.08 -0.24
C THR A 564 -38.62 0.84 -0.19
N GLY A 565 -38.50 1.97 -0.88
CA GLY A 565 -37.33 2.85 -0.77
C GLY A 565 -37.06 3.30 0.66
N ILE A 566 -38.09 3.75 1.39
CA ILE A 566 -38.02 4.15 2.81
C ILE A 566 -37.47 3.01 3.68
N ARG A 567 -37.94 1.77 3.47
CA ARG A 567 -37.43 0.60 4.22
C ARG A 567 -35.94 0.40 3.99
N TYR A 568 -35.49 0.51 2.74
CA TYR A 568 -34.07 0.38 2.40
C TYR A 568 -33.22 1.52 2.98
N PHE A 569 -33.70 2.77 2.95
CA PHE A 569 -32.97 3.88 3.58
C PHE A 569 -32.87 3.72 5.09
N ARG A 570 -33.95 3.33 5.76
CA ARG A 570 -33.92 3.00 7.20
C ARG A 570 -32.93 1.89 7.50
N LYS A 571 -32.89 0.85 6.67
CA LYS A 571 -31.90 -0.23 6.81
C LYS A 571 -30.47 0.29 6.63
N ALA A 572 -30.21 1.13 5.62
CA ALA A 572 -28.91 1.74 5.42
C ALA A 572 -28.45 2.56 6.65
N ILE A 573 -29.36 3.32 7.26
CA ILE A 573 -29.09 4.15 8.45
C ILE A 573 -28.86 3.27 9.69
N GLU A 574 -29.64 2.19 9.86
CA GLU A 574 -29.45 1.22 10.94
C GLU A 574 -28.05 0.58 10.85
N LEU A 575 -27.63 0.22 9.64
CA LEU A 575 -26.35 -0.41 9.37
C LEU A 575 -25.18 0.57 9.53
N ASN A 576 -25.33 1.80 9.02
CA ASN A 576 -24.35 2.87 9.15
C ASN A 576 -25.04 4.23 9.31
N PRO A 577 -25.14 4.75 10.54
CA PRO A 577 -25.79 6.03 10.83
C PRO A 577 -25.09 7.24 10.21
N SER A 578 -23.84 7.10 9.76
CA SER A 578 -23.03 8.21 9.23
C SER A 578 -23.24 8.49 7.73
N ILE A 579 -24.06 7.69 7.04
CA ILE A 579 -24.34 7.90 5.60
C ILE A 579 -25.32 9.06 5.43
N SER A 580 -24.78 10.27 5.32
CA SER A 580 -25.58 11.51 5.11
C SER A 580 -26.58 11.38 3.95
N ARG A 581 -26.18 10.76 2.82
CA ARG A 581 -27.06 10.54 1.66
C ARG A 581 -28.27 9.65 1.98
N ALA A 582 -28.14 8.67 2.86
CA ALA A 582 -29.26 7.80 3.25
C ALA A 582 -30.31 8.58 4.06
N HIS A 583 -29.86 9.46 4.97
CA HIS A 583 -30.74 10.38 5.70
C HIS A 583 -31.43 11.38 4.78
N LEU A 584 -30.68 11.97 3.85
CA LEU A 584 -31.23 12.90 2.84
C LEU A 584 -32.33 12.21 2.01
N ASN A 585 -32.03 11.03 1.45
CA ASN A 585 -32.97 10.28 0.63
C ASN A 585 -34.20 9.80 1.41
N LEU A 586 -34.03 9.42 2.69
CA LEU A 586 -35.15 9.09 3.58
C LEU A 586 -36.07 10.29 3.78
N GLY A 587 -35.51 11.47 4.09
CA GLY A 587 -36.27 12.70 4.26
C GLY A 587 -37.05 13.06 2.99
N VAL A 588 -36.41 12.98 1.82
CA VAL A 588 -37.07 13.25 0.52
C VAL A 588 -38.22 12.28 0.27
N ALA A 589 -38.01 10.99 0.53
CA ALA A 589 -39.04 9.97 0.34
C ALA A 589 -40.24 10.17 1.27
N LEU A 590 -40.00 10.48 2.55
CA LEU A 590 -41.04 10.78 3.53
C LEU A 590 -41.84 12.04 3.16
N ALA A 591 -41.15 13.10 2.73
CA ALA A 591 -41.80 14.33 2.30
C ALA A 591 -42.68 14.11 1.07
N LYS A 592 -42.24 13.29 0.09
CA LYS A 592 -43.05 12.90 -1.08
C LYS A 592 -44.32 12.12 -0.72
N GLN A 593 -44.32 11.39 0.39
CA GLN A 593 -45.51 10.72 0.92
C GLN A 593 -46.40 11.64 1.78
N GLY A 594 -46.04 12.93 1.94
CA GLY A 594 -46.76 13.87 2.80
C GLY A 594 -46.45 13.69 4.30
N ARG A 595 -45.49 12.83 4.67
CA ARG A 595 -45.06 12.58 6.06
C ARG A 595 -44.05 13.63 6.49
N LEU A 596 -44.47 14.90 6.46
CA LEU A 596 -43.60 16.06 6.63
C LEU A 596 -42.91 16.09 8.00
N ASP A 597 -43.62 15.74 9.08
CA ASP A 597 -43.04 15.70 10.42
C ASP A 597 -41.91 14.67 10.56
N GLU A 598 -42.08 13.49 9.96
CA GLU A 598 -41.07 12.44 9.97
C GLU A 598 -39.84 12.80 9.11
N ALA A 599 -39.99 13.68 8.13
CA ALA A 599 -38.91 14.08 7.23
C ALA A 599 -37.89 15.04 7.88
N ILE A 600 -38.30 15.78 8.92
CA ILE A 600 -37.44 16.77 9.61
C ILE A 600 -36.18 16.13 10.20
N GLY A 601 -36.35 15.04 10.97
CA GLY A 601 -35.25 14.37 11.65
C GLY A 601 -34.13 13.90 10.72
N PRO A 602 -34.44 13.15 9.64
CA PRO A 602 -33.46 12.77 8.62
C PRO A 602 -32.77 13.98 7.97
N PHE A 603 -33.47 15.06 7.64
CA PHE A 603 -32.81 16.25 7.06
C PHE A 603 -31.86 16.93 8.05
N GLN A 604 -32.23 17.02 9.33
CA GLN A 604 -31.34 17.53 10.38
C GLN A 604 -30.09 16.66 10.52
N GLN A 605 -30.23 15.34 10.52
CA GLN A 605 -29.08 14.42 10.55
C GLN A 605 -28.19 14.57 9.32
N ALA A 606 -28.77 14.69 8.12
CA ALA A 606 -28.00 14.90 6.89
C ALA A 606 -27.15 16.19 6.96
N ALA A 607 -27.74 17.29 7.45
CA ALA A 607 -27.06 18.58 7.65
C ALA A 607 -25.99 18.53 8.76
N GLN A 608 -26.20 17.76 9.83
CA GLN A 608 -25.20 17.55 10.88
C GLN A 608 -24.01 16.72 10.39
N LEU A 609 -24.26 15.68 9.59
CA LEU A 609 -23.22 14.80 9.05
C LEU A 609 -22.40 15.47 7.95
N LYS A 610 -22.99 16.41 7.20
CA LYS A 610 -22.33 17.23 6.19
C LYS A 610 -22.71 18.71 6.34
N PRO A 611 -22.05 19.43 7.27
CA PRO A 611 -22.34 20.85 7.51
C PRO A 611 -21.87 21.75 6.36
N ASP A 612 -21.06 21.23 5.44
CA ASP A 612 -20.54 21.88 4.24
C ASP A 612 -21.42 21.65 2.99
N ALA A 613 -22.52 20.91 3.10
CA ALA A 613 -23.42 20.59 2.01
C ALA A 613 -24.79 21.29 2.20
N PRO A 614 -25.24 22.15 1.25
CA PRO A 614 -26.45 22.96 1.45
C PRO A 614 -27.76 22.16 1.37
N GLU A 615 -27.75 20.94 0.82
CA GLU A 615 -28.95 20.16 0.51
C GLU A 615 -29.77 19.83 1.76
N GLY A 616 -29.11 19.46 2.87
CA GLY A 616 -29.78 19.15 4.13
C GLY A 616 -30.61 20.32 4.65
N SER A 617 -30.00 21.51 4.71
CA SER A 617 -30.67 22.75 5.12
C SER A 617 -31.75 23.20 4.13
N TYR A 618 -31.53 23.03 2.82
CA TYR A 618 -32.51 23.36 1.80
C TYR A 618 -33.78 22.50 1.90
N TYR A 619 -33.64 21.18 2.01
CA TYR A 619 -34.81 20.31 2.13
C TYR A 619 -35.53 20.51 3.47
N LEU A 620 -34.80 20.80 4.54
CA LEU A 620 -35.39 21.19 5.82
C LEU A 620 -36.26 22.45 5.67
N GLY A 621 -35.75 23.48 4.98
CA GLY A 621 -36.51 24.69 4.68
C GLY A 621 -37.75 24.43 3.83
N SER A 622 -37.64 23.53 2.85
CA SER A 622 -38.76 23.12 1.99
C SER A 622 -39.86 22.41 2.78
N VAL A 623 -39.50 21.53 3.72
CA VAL A 623 -40.46 20.86 4.60
C VAL A 623 -41.12 21.85 5.55
N TYR A 624 -40.37 22.77 6.16
CA TYR A 624 -40.95 23.80 7.02
C TYR A 624 -41.90 24.73 6.26
N ALA A 625 -41.57 25.10 5.02
CA ALA A 625 -42.46 25.88 4.17
C ALA A 625 -43.77 25.14 3.89
N ALA A 626 -43.70 23.84 3.59
CA ALA A 626 -44.89 22.99 3.38
C ALA A 626 -45.75 22.83 4.65
N GLN A 627 -45.15 22.96 5.84
CA GLN A 627 -45.84 23.00 7.13
C GLN A 627 -46.32 24.40 7.54
N ASN A 628 -46.18 25.41 6.68
CA ASN A 628 -46.44 26.83 6.97
C ASN A 628 -45.59 27.42 8.12
N ARG A 629 -44.47 26.78 8.46
CA ARG A 629 -43.49 27.27 9.45
C ARG A 629 -42.52 28.23 8.78
N PHE A 630 -43.03 29.37 8.36
CA PHE A 630 -42.30 30.26 7.45
C PHE A 630 -41.02 30.87 8.04
N ALA A 631 -40.94 31.08 9.36
CA ALA A 631 -39.73 31.57 10.00
C ALA A 631 -38.59 30.53 9.93
N ASP A 632 -38.88 29.30 10.32
CA ASP A 632 -37.93 28.18 10.28
C ASP A 632 -37.49 27.85 8.85
N ALA A 633 -38.42 27.98 7.89
CA ALA A 633 -38.14 27.80 6.47
C ALA A 633 -37.14 28.84 5.95
N ALA A 634 -37.36 30.12 6.26
CA ALA A 634 -36.46 31.20 5.86
C ALA A 634 -35.06 30.99 6.46
N GLU A 635 -34.97 30.67 7.75
CA GLU A 635 -33.69 30.41 8.40
C GLU A 635 -32.93 29.26 7.73
N SER A 636 -33.61 28.15 7.46
CA SER A 636 -32.99 26.97 6.83
C SER A 636 -32.50 27.27 5.41
N PHE A 637 -33.25 28.03 4.62
CA PHE A 637 -32.78 28.47 3.30
C PHE A 637 -31.60 29.45 3.39
N TYR A 638 -31.60 30.37 4.35
CA TYR A 638 -30.44 31.23 4.59
C TYR A 638 -29.21 30.45 5.05
N GLN A 639 -29.38 29.38 5.84
CA GLN A 639 -28.27 28.48 6.18
C GLN A 639 -27.70 27.80 4.93
N ALA A 640 -28.55 27.30 4.02
CA ALA A 640 -28.10 26.74 2.74
C ALA A 640 -27.31 27.78 1.92
N LEU A 641 -27.76 29.04 1.87
CA LEU A 641 -27.04 30.13 1.18
C LEU A 641 -25.77 30.61 1.90
N ARG A 642 -25.67 30.45 3.22
CA ARG A 642 -24.41 30.70 3.95
C ARG A 642 -23.36 29.66 3.62
N ILE A 643 -23.78 28.40 3.45
CA ILE A 643 -22.91 27.29 3.05
C ILE A 643 -22.48 27.48 1.59
N GLN A 644 -23.47 27.68 0.71
CA GLN A 644 -23.26 27.85 -0.72
C GLN A 644 -24.07 29.04 -1.24
N PRO A 645 -23.45 30.23 -1.39
CA PRO A 645 -24.14 31.45 -1.82
C PRO A 645 -24.75 31.38 -3.23
N ASP A 646 -24.21 30.53 -4.11
CA ASP A 646 -24.72 30.31 -5.46
C ASP A 646 -25.72 29.13 -5.56
N PHE A 647 -26.23 28.65 -4.42
CA PHE A 647 -27.16 27.52 -4.39
C PHE A 647 -28.57 27.93 -4.86
N VAL A 648 -28.78 27.82 -6.17
CA VAL A 648 -30.01 28.21 -6.88
C VAL A 648 -31.30 27.71 -6.21
N PRO A 649 -31.43 26.44 -5.77
CA PRO A 649 -32.68 25.97 -5.16
C PRO A 649 -33.07 26.75 -3.91
N ALA A 650 -32.11 27.19 -3.08
CA ALA A 650 -32.42 27.99 -1.88
C ALA A 650 -32.87 29.41 -2.23
N HIS A 651 -32.32 30.04 -3.27
CA HIS A 651 -32.83 31.33 -3.78
C HIS A 651 -34.29 31.18 -4.25
N GLN A 652 -34.60 30.11 -4.98
CA GLN A 652 -35.96 29.85 -5.44
C GLN A 652 -36.93 29.59 -4.28
N GLY A 653 -36.50 28.80 -3.28
CA GLY A 653 -37.27 28.52 -2.07
C GLY A 653 -37.57 29.78 -1.25
N LEU A 654 -36.57 30.66 -1.05
CA LEU A 654 -36.77 31.95 -0.39
C LEU A 654 -37.70 32.87 -1.17
N ALA A 655 -37.52 32.97 -2.49
CA ALA A 655 -38.38 33.80 -3.31
C ALA A 655 -39.85 33.35 -3.21
N GLN A 656 -40.11 32.05 -3.30
CA GLN A 656 -41.45 31.50 -3.16
C GLN A 656 -42.04 31.76 -1.76
N LEU A 657 -41.24 31.60 -0.72
CA LEU A 657 -41.63 31.89 0.66
C LEU A 657 -41.97 33.37 0.86
N LEU A 658 -41.16 34.28 0.32
CA LEU A 658 -41.34 35.73 0.41
C LEU A 658 -42.60 36.19 -0.35
N VAL A 659 -42.92 35.55 -1.47
CA VAL A 659 -44.21 35.75 -2.17
C VAL A 659 -45.38 35.40 -1.26
N LEU A 660 -45.32 34.25 -0.56
CA LEU A 660 -46.37 33.83 0.38
C LEU A 660 -46.51 34.81 1.57
N GLN A 661 -45.43 35.50 1.96
CA GLN A 661 -45.43 36.54 2.98
C GLN A 661 -45.82 37.94 2.45
N GLY A 662 -46.09 38.09 1.16
CA GLY A 662 -46.42 39.39 0.54
C GLY A 662 -45.22 40.31 0.26
N LYS A 663 -43.99 39.85 0.51
CA LYS A 663 -42.73 40.60 0.33
C LYS A 663 -42.22 40.49 -1.11
N LYS A 664 -42.97 41.07 -2.05
CA LYS A 664 -42.74 40.89 -3.49
C LYS A 664 -41.40 41.43 -3.99
N ASP A 665 -40.92 42.54 -3.43
CA ASP A 665 -39.66 43.17 -3.85
C ASP A 665 -38.44 42.31 -3.46
N GLU A 666 -38.42 41.81 -2.22
CA GLU A 666 -37.38 40.86 -1.75
C GLU A 666 -37.44 39.55 -2.55
N ALA A 667 -38.64 39.04 -2.82
CA ALA A 667 -38.81 37.83 -3.65
C ALA A 667 -38.24 38.02 -5.06
N MET A 668 -38.46 39.19 -5.67
CA MET A 668 -37.96 39.51 -7.01
C MET A 668 -36.43 39.50 -7.05
N GLN A 669 -35.75 40.01 -6.01
CA GLN A 669 -34.29 39.98 -5.91
C GLN A 669 -33.75 38.54 -5.92
N HIS A 670 -34.35 37.64 -5.13
CA HIS A 670 -33.94 36.24 -5.10
C HIS A 670 -34.22 35.51 -6.42
N TYR A 671 -35.34 35.79 -7.10
CA TYR A 671 -35.61 35.25 -8.44
C TYR A 671 -34.62 35.74 -9.49
N GLN A 672 -34.26 37.02 -9.46
CA GLN A 672 -33.28 37.60 -10.37
C GLN A 672 -31.90 36.98 -10.17
N GLU A 673 -31.48 36.76 -8.92
CA GLU A 673 -30.21 36.11 -8.62
C GLU A 673 -30.22 34.64 -9.05
N ALA A 674 -31.27 33.89 -8.75
CA ALA A 674 -31.41 32.50 -9.23
C ALA A 674 -31.29 32.42 -10.77
N LEU A 675 -31.95 33.33 -11.48
CA LEU A 675 -31.88 33.38 -12.95
C LEU A 675 -30.48 33.75 -13.45
N ARG A 676 -29.81 34.71 -12.80
CA ARG A 676 -28.44 35.11 -13.10
C ARG A 676 -27.47 33.93 -12.94
N LEU A 677 -27.56 33.21 -11.82
CA LEU A 677 -26.75 32.04 -11.53
C LEU A 677 -26.99 30.89 -12.53
N MET A 678 -28.26 30.61 -12.87
CA MET A 678 -28.61 29.62 -13.90
C MET A 678 -27.99 29.96 -15.27
N LYS A 679 -28.03 31.24 -15.68
CA LYS A 679 -27.43 31.70 -16.94
C LYS A 679 -25.90 31.57 -16.93
N GLN A 680 -25.25 31.85 -15.81
CA GLN A 680 -23.79 31.69 -15.67
C GLN A 680 -23.38 30.21 -15.77
N SER A 681 -24.14 29.31 -15.15
CA SER A 681 -23.91 27.86 -15.23
C SER A 681 -24.03 27.35 -16.68
N GLN A 682 -25.06 27.80 -17.42
CA GLN A 682 -25.25 27.42 -18.82
C GLN A 682 -24.17 27.99 -19.75
N ALA A 683 -23.72 29.22 -19.53
CA ALA A 683 -22.66 29.85 -20.32
C ALA A 683 -21.28 29.17 -20.08
N GLY A 684 -21.02 28.67 -18.87
CA GLY A 684 -19.80 27.91 -18.56
C GLY A 684 -19.78 26.48 -19.12
N ALA A 685 -20.95 25.86 -19.34
CA ALA A 685 -21.07 24.52 -19.90
C ALA A 685 -21.02 24.48 -21.45
N GLY A 686 -21.33 25.60 -22.12
CA GLY A 686 -21.29 25.71 -23.59
C GLY A 686 -19.93 26.11 -24.18
N GLY A 687 -18.91 26.35 -23.35
CA GLY A 687 -17.58 26.81 -23.74
C GLY A 687 -16.44 25.82 -23.48
N ARG A 688 -16.73 24.54 -23.23
CA ARG A 688 -15.73 23.47 -23.08
C ARG A 688 -15.84 22.43 -24.18
#